data_AF-A0A4E9DF55-F1
#
_entry.id   AF-A0A4E9DF55-F1
#
_cell.length_a   1.000
_cell.length_b   1.000
_cell.length_c   1.000
_cell.angle_alpha   90.00
_cell.angle_beta   90.00
_cell.angle_gamma   90.00
#
_symmetry.space_group_name_H-M   'P 1'
#
loop_
_entity.id
_entity.type
_entity.pdbx_description
1 polymer ?
#
loop_
_entity_poly.entity_id
_entity_poly.type
_entity_poly.pdbx_seq_one_letter_code
_entity_poly.pdbx_strand_id
1 'polypeptide(L)'
;MLSTRTAPKKVVGLSRTAVRGLATVQDGAPKRTYGGLRDQDRIFQNLYNRYPVDLKSARKMGDWHKTKEIILKGHDWIISEVKASGLRGRGGAGFPSGLKWSFMNFKDWDKDNKPRYLVINADEGEPGTCKDREIMRKDPHKLIEGCLISGRAMNATAAYIYIRGEFVEEAAVLQRAINEAYAAGLIGKNACESGYDFDVYLHRGAGAYVCGEETSLIESLEGKPGKPRLKPPFPAAVGLFGCPSTVTNVETVAVAPTICRRGGSWFAGFGRERNQGTKLFCISGHVNNPCTVEEEMSIPMRELIDKHCGGVRGGWDNLLAVIPGGSSTPVLPKSVCDDQLMDFDALKDSQSGLGTAAVIVMDKSTDIVRAISRLSHFYRHESCGQCTPCREGSKWTEQMMKRFEKGQAREREIDMLQELTKQVEGHTICALGEAFAWPIQGLIRHFRPELEARMQKFAQENGGEALAGGWNHNAKSQGKLVSPVSPLHICLFASSTRMAGTFEHFVAFGTDLVGIERILRGFQAICSLLVCYPALFALVEPKVSSTIPLRKLGGQINVSRRFIRFFRFLDTFQTGWNVYVAQGDKSLDVWLEIVSKTCFGMFGMMETVTLLDLCGIDNLRIFSPEKFKEIDYQSQLFWFAGLYTSVLVTVIRLYRLVSSPPAAVTRQSVSTTSTENTAELVSAEKETSAAPLSEKSPKEELDKERERLKGIVTKRKAERRAWMKKINTEGYVLLRALVSDLLDMLLPTTTVGWIKLDPGLVSLAMFFTTFTTGSAVWDKVGRDLQMKKQ
;
A
#
# COMPACT_ATOMS: atom_id res chain seq x y z
N MET A 1 46.24 57.22 24.49
CA MET A 1 47.57 57.74 24.88
C MET A 1 48.51 56.57 25.11
N LEU A 2 49.75 56.76 24.68
CA LEU A 2 50.81 55.78 24.42
C LEU A 2 51.37 55.06 25.66
N SER A 3 51.99 53.89 25.44
CA SER A 3 53.44 53.66 25.67
C SER A 3 53.72 52.15 25.88
N THR A 4 54.10 51.39 24.85
CA THR A 4 55.48 50.99 24.44
C THR A 4 56.36 50.26 25.47
N ARG A 5 56.43 48.93 25.26
CA ARG A 5 57.60 48.02 25.17
C ARG A 5 58.74 48.15 26.19
N THR A 6 59.07 47.03 26.86
CA THR A 6 60.23 46.16 26.55
C THR A 6 60.28 44.92 27.46
N ALA A 7 60.64 43.77 26.90
CA ALA A 7 60.96 42.49 27.56
C ALA A 7 62.49 42.41 27.82
N PRO A 8 63.10 41.42 28.53
CA PRO A 8 63.01 39.97 28.18
C PRO A 8 63.32 38.89 29.29
N LYS A 9 63.15 37.60 28.91
CA LYS A 9 63.92 36.38 29.34
C LYS A 9 63.68 35.82 30.78
N LYS A 10 63.57 34.52 31.09
CA LYS A 10 63.73 33.21 30.38
C LYS A 10 63.39 32.04 31.36
N VAL A 11 63.28 30.80 30.82
CA VAL A 11 63.56 29.44 31.42
C VAL A 11 62.42 28.71 32.18
N VAL A 12 62.11 27.40 32.03
CA VAL A 12 62.43 26.25 31.12
C VAL A 12 61.39 25.13 31.42
N GLY A 13 60.82 24.42 30.43
CA GLY A 13 61.11 23.00 30.07
C GLY A 13 59.88 22.10 30.27
N LEU A 14 59.57 20.99 29.58
CA LEU A 14 60.04 20.19 28.42
C LEU A 14 58.74 19.54 27.83
N SER A 15 58.57 19.27 26.52
CA SER A 15 58.89 17.95 25.95
C SER A 15 58.50 17.85 24.45
N ARG A 16 59.50 17.47 23.64
CA ARG A 16 59.49 16.72 22.36
C ARG A 16 58.43 17.03 21.29
N THR A 17 58.82 17.84 20.31
CA THR A 17 58.24 17.88 18.97
C THR A 17 59.08 17.02 18.03
N ALA A 18 58.47 16.01 17.40
CA ALA A 18 59.04 15.32 16.26
C ALA A 18 58.73 16.13 14.99
N VAL A 19 59.78 16.54 14.28
CA VAL A 19 59.71 17.19 12.97
C VAL A 19 59.28 16.14 11.94
N ARG A 20 58.17 16.38 11.23
CA ARG A 20 57.93 15.83 9.89
C ARG A 20 57.91 16.99 8.91
N GLY A 21 58.73 16.84 7.88
CA GLY A 21 59.07 17.89 6.93
C GLY A 21 57.93 18.30 6.00
N LEU A 22 58.07 19.54 5.53
CA LEU A 22 57.59 20.09 4.26
C LEU A 22 56.69 19.16 3.43
N ALA A 23 55.40 19.20 3.72
CA ALA A 23 54.40 19.00 2.68
C ALA A 23 54.23 20.36 2.00
N THR A 24 54.65 20.45 0.74
CA THR A 24 54.22 21.50 -0.16
C THR A 24 52.70 21.57 -0.09
N VAL A 25 52.17 22.71 0.37
CA VAL A 25 50.77 23.05 0.15
C VAL A 25 50.64 23.10 -1.36
N GLN A 26 50.07 22.06 -1.96
CA GLN A 26 49.57 22.17 -3.31
C GLN A 26 48.60 23.34 -3.27
N ASP A 27 48.91 24.40 -4.01
CA ASP A 27 47.96 25.46 -4.31
C ASP A 27 46.63 24.78 -4.64
N GLY A 28 45.62 25.02 -3.79
CA GLY A 28 44.33 24.37 -3.94
C GLY A 28 43.85 24.58 -5.37
N ALA A 29 43.34 23.52 -5.99
CA ALA A 29 42.79 23.58 -7.34
C ALA A 29 41.93 24.86 -7.49
N PRO A 30 42.06 25.61 -8.61
CA PRO A 30 41.40 26.89 -8.77
C PRO A 30 39.91 26.74 -8.42
N LYS A 31 39.39 27.67 -7.59
CA LYS A 31 38.02 27.65 -7.11
C LYS A 31 37.08 27.77 -8.31
N ARG A 32 36.66 26.62 -8.84
CA ARG A 32 35.87 26.55 -10.07
C ARG A 32 34.48 27.10 -9.81
N THR A 33 34.10 28.14 -10.55
CA THR A 33 32.72 28.64 -10.60
C THR A 33 31.96 27.81 -11.62
N TYR A 34 30.75 27.39 -11.27
CA TYR A 34 29.88 26.56 -12.11
C TYR A 34 28.67 27.40 -12.56
N GLY A 35 28.15 27.11 -13.75
CA GLY A 35 27.11 27.91 -14.42
C GLY A 35 27.67 28.72 -15.59
N GLY A 36 26.78 29.32 -16.40
CA GLY A 36 27.21 30.12 -17.55
C GLY A 36 27.48 29.28 -18.80
N LEU A 37 26.68 28.23 -18.99
CA LEU A 37 26.65 27.40 -20.18
C LEU A 37 26.43 28.28 -21.42
N ARG A 38 27.41 28.27 -22.31
CA ARG A 38 27.33 28.98 -23.59
C ARG A 38 26.31 28.30 -24.50
N ASP A 39 25.65 29.06 -25.35
CA ASP A 39 24.62 28.51 -26.24
C ASP A 39 25.13 27.41 -27.18
N GLN A 40 26.39 27.52 -27.63
CA GLN A 40 27.05 26.49 -28.43
C GLN A 40 27.31 25.17 -27.67
N ASP A 41 27.29 25.21 -26.34
CA ASP A 41 27.48 24.05 -25.47
C ASP A 41 26.16 23.40 -25.04
N ARG A 42 25.01 24.03 -25.34
CA ARG A 42 23.67 23.46 -25.14
C ARG A 42 23.43 22.31 -26.11
N ILE A 43 22.94 21.19 -25.59
CA ILE A 43 22.60 20.01 -26.38
C ILE A 43 21.21 20.17 -27.01
N PHE A 44 20.27 20.77 -26.27
CA PHE A 44 18.88 20.97 -26.70
C PHE A 44 18.69 22.35 -27.33
N GLN A 45 19.13 22.49 -28.58
CA GLN A 45 19.17 23.77 -29.28
C GLN A 45 17.79 24.35 -29.64
N ASN A 46 16.79 23.49 -29.88
CA ASN A 46 15.43 23.93 -30.21
C ASN A 46 14.48 23.86 -29.00
N LEU A 47 15.00 23.89 -27.77
CA LEU A 47 14.20 23.78 -26.53
C LEU A 47 13.06 24.82 -26.41
N TYR A 48 13.11 25.91 -27.17
CA TYR A 48 12.07 26.95 -27.19
C TYR A 48 11.22 26.98 -28.46
N ASN A 49 11.32 25.96 -29.34
CA ASN A 49 10.57 25.84 -30.59
C ASN A 49 10.75 27.05 -31.52
N ARG A 50 12.01 27.51 -31.66
CA ARG A 50 12.40 28.61 -32.56
C ARG A 50 12.56 28.15 -34.00
N TYR A 51 12.82 26.86 -34.20
CA TYR A 51 12.99 26.21 -35.49
C TYR A 51 11.92 25.13 -35.69
N PRO A 52 11.57 24.78 -36.95
CA PRO A 52 10.71 23.64 -37.22
C PRO A 52 11.27 22.34 -36.65
N VAL A 53 10.38 21.41 -36.28
CA VAL A 53 10.73 20.12 -35.68
C VAL A 53 11.02 19.01 -36.70
N ASP A 54 11.06 19.37 -37.99
CA ASP A 54 11.25 18.45 -39.11
C ASP A 54 12.69 17.91 -39.23
N LEU A 55 12.85 16.80 -39.93
CA LEU A 55 14.15 16.16 -40.15
C LEU A 55 15.18 17.12 -40.79
N LYS A 56 14.72 18.01 -41.68
CA LYS A 56 15.59 18.97 -42.38
C LYS A 56 16.23 19.95 -41.41
N SER A 57 15.45 20.48 -40.46
CA SER A 57 15.92 21.42 -39.44
C SER A 57 16.76 20.70 -38.39
N ALA A 58 16.37 19.49 -37.98
CA ALA A 58 17.15 18.65 -37.07
C ALA A 58 18.58 18.39 -37.62
N ARG A 59 18.70 18.03 -38.90
CA ARG A 59 20.00 17.84 -39.56
C ARG A 59 20.87 19.09 -39.59
N LYS A 60 20.28 20.28 -39.76
CA LYS A 60 21.02 21.56 -39.69
C LYS A 60 21.57 21.85 -38.31
N MET A 61 20.90 21.39 -37.26
CA MET A 61 21.34 21.49 -35.86
C MET A 61 22.33 20.39 -35.46
N GLY A 62 22.68 19.49 -36.39
CA GLY A 62 23.68 18.44 -36.18
C GLY A 62 23.11 17.10 -35.70
N ASP A 63 21.79 16.93 -35.65
CA ASP A 63 21.17 15.62 -35.44
C ASP A 63 21.34 14.75 -36.69
N TRP A 64 21.46 13.45 -36.49
CA TRP A 64 21.77 12.47 -37.55
C TRP A 64 23.13 12.69 -38.23
N HIS A 65 24.02 13.48 -37.63
CA HIS A 65 25.37 13.69 -38.15
C HIS A 65 26.31 12.55 -37.74
N LYS A 66 26.91 11.89 -38.73
CA LYS A 66 27.85 10.77 -38.55
C LYS A 66 27.33 9.61 -37.69
N THR A 67 26.01 9.40 -37.68
CA THR A 67 25.35 8.37 -36.88
C THR A 67 25.78 6.98 -37.33
N LYS A 68 25.92 6.76 -38.65
CA LYS A 68 26.43 5.51 -39.24
C LYS A 68 27.81 5.15 -38.68
N GLU A 69 28.73 6.11 -38.65
CA GLU A 69 30.09 5.93 -38.15
C GLU A 69 30.10 5.62 -36.65
N ILE A 70 29.22 6.26 -35.87
CA ILE A 70 29.05 5.95 -34.44
C ILE A 70 28.57 4.51 -34.25
N ILE A 71 27.60 4.05 -35.06
CA ILE A 71 27.07 2.68 -34.99
C ILE A 71 28.17 1.65 -35.33
N LEU A 72 28.98 1.95 -36.36
CA LEU A 72 30.04 1.07 -36.85
C LEU A 72 31.24 0.97 -35.89
N LYS A 73 31.44 1.95 -35.00
CA LYS A 73 32.45 1.85 -33.93
C LYS A 73 32.12 0.78 -32.88
N GLY A 74 30.89 0.27 -32.86
CA GLY A 74 30.49 -0.85 -32.02
C GLY A 74 30.04 -0.47 -30.61
N HIS A 75 29.38 -1.42 -29.94
CA HIS A 75 28.75 -1.21 -28.64
C HIS A 75 29.74 -0.87 -27.52
N ASP A 76 30.90 -1.53 -27.49
CA ASP A 76 31.93 -1.30 -26.47
C ASP A 76 32.47 0.12 -26.50
N TRP A 77 32.68 0.68 -27.69
CA TRP A 77 33.12 2.06 -27.83
C TRP A 77 32.05 3.03 -27.31
N ILE A 78 30.79 2.84 -27.70
CA ILE A 78 29.68 3.71 -27.26
C ILE A 78 29.51 3.66 -25.73
N ILE A 79 29.52 2.46 -25.14
CA ILE A 79 29.44 2.29 -23.68
C ILE A 79 30.64 2.98 -23.00
N SER A 80 31.84 2.83 -23.55
CA SER A 80 33.06 3.40 -22.99
C SER A 80 33.04 4.93 -23.03
N GLU A 81 32.61 5.54 -24.14
CA GLU A 81 32.44 6.99 -24.24
C GLU A 81 31.40 7.52 -23.24
N VAL A 82 30.28 6.82 -23.08
CA VAL A 82 29.23 7.22 -22.13
C VAL A 82 29.71 7.05 -20.69
N LYS A 83 30.50 6.01 -20.38
CA LYS A 83 31.15 5.87 -19.07
C LYS A 83 32.16 7.01 -18.83
N ALA A 84 33.00 7.32 -19.83
CA ALA A 84 33.98 8.41 -19.75
C ALA A 84 33.33 9.78 -19.59
N SER A 85 32.12 9.98 -20.12
CA SER A 85 31.35 11.21 -19.96
C SER A 85 30.88 11.48 -18.52
N GLY A 86 30.86 10.46 -17.66
CA GLY A 86 30.30 10.59 -16.31
C GLY A 86 28.78 10.77 -16.27
N LEU A 87 28.07 10.52 -17.39
CA LEU A 87 26.63 10.69 -17.46
C LEU A 87 25.90 9.85 -16.41
N ARG A 88 25.11 10.51 -15.57
CA ARG A 88 24.19 9.91 -14.60
C ARG A 88 22.75 10.03 -15.10
N GLY A 89 21.92 9.04 -14.75
CA GLY A 89 20.53 8.95 -15.20
C GLY A 89 19.71 10.18 -14.82
N ARG A 90 19.09 10.80 -15.82
CA ARG A 90 18.34 12.05 -15.73
C ARG A 90 16.85 11.87 -15.36
N GLY A 91 16.48 10.70 -14.84
CA GLY A 91 15.12 10.36 -14.42
C GLY A 91 14.83 10.56 -12.92
N GLY A 92 15.85 10.73 -12.09
CA GLY A 92 15.67 10.91 -10.64
C GLY A 92 16.71 10.18 -9.79
N ALA A 93 16.93 8.90 -10.09
CA ALA A 93 17.82 8.03 -9.31
C ALA A 93 19.32 8.36 -9.46
N GLY A 94 19.73 9.07 -10.52
CA GLY A 94 21.12 9.44 -10.74
C GLY A 94 22.08 8.27 -10.89
N PHE A 95 21.62 7.10 -11.34
CA PHE A 95 22.47 5.93 -11.56
C PHE A 95 23.40 6.14 -12.77
N PRO A 96 24.70 5.77 -12.73
CA PRO A 96 25.61 5.94 -13.87
C PRO A 96 25.13 5.24 -15.14
N SER A 97 24.82 6.01 -16.20
CA SER A 97 24.12 5.51 -17.39
C SER A 97 24.95 4.51 -18.18
N GLY A 98 26.24 4.79 -18.40
CA GLY A 98 27.13 3.87 -19.12
C GLY A 98 27.31 2.54 -18.40
N LEU A 99 27.32 2.53 -17.07
CA LEU A 99 27.31 1.30 -16.27
C LEU A 99 25.99 0.55 -16.46
N LYS A 100 24.85 1.26 -16.40
CA LYS A 100 23.52 0.67 -16.60
C LYS A 100 23.42 -0.05 -17.93
N TRP A 101 23.88 0.60 -19.01
CA TRP A 101 23.83 0.06 -20.36
C TRP A 101 24.71 -1.18 -20.51
N SER A 102 25.85 -1.24 -19.81
CA SER A 102 26.71 -2.41 -19.84
C SER A 102 26.09 -3.68 -19.25
N PHE A 103 25.02 -3.57 -18.44
CA PHE A 103 24.32 -4.76 -17.92
C PHE A 103 23.54 -5.53 -19.00
N MET A 104 23.23 -4.91 -20.13
CA MET A 104 22.54 -5.56 -21.24
C MET A 104 23.44 -6.51 -22.03
N ASN A 105 24.76 -6.29 -21.98
CA ASN A 105 25.76 -7.11 -22.68
C ASN A 105 26.48 -8.01 -21.67
N PHE A 106 25.73 -8.86 -20.98
CA PHE A 106 26.28 -9.83 -20.02
C PHE A 106 27.13 -10.90 -20.74
N LYS A 107 27.86 -11.74 -19.98
CA LYS A 107 28.70 -12.78 -20.57
C LYS A 107 27.87 -13.71 -21.47
N ASP A 108 28.35 -13.98 -22.69
CA ASP A 108 27.66 -14.81 -23.69
C ASP A 108 26.31 -14.23 -24.19
N TRP A 109 26.10 -12.90 -24.09
CA TRP A 109 24.90 -12.22 -24.59
C TRP A 109 24.64 -12.45 -26.09
N ASP A 110 25.70 -12.65 -26.86
CA ASP A 110 25.71 -12.93 -28.29
C ASP A 110 25.19 -14.33 -28.65
N LYS A 111 25.20 -15.25 -27.68
CA LYS A 111 24.64 -16.61 -27.81
C LYS A 111 23.17 -16.69 -27.40
N ASP A 112 22.65 -15.67 -26.73
CA ASP A 112 21.25 -15.58 -26.34
C ASP A 112 20.42 -15.04 -27.51
N ASN A 113 19.60 -15.93 -28.09
CA ASN A 113 18.76 -15.62 -29.26
C ASN A 113 17.55 -14.74 -28.92
N LYS A 114 17.35 -14.35 -27.65
CA LYS A 114 16.24 -13.47 -27.29
C LYS A 114 16.46 -12.06 -27.84
N PRO A 115 15.40 -11.40 -28.35
CA PRO A 115 15.48 -9.98 -28.68
C PRO A 115 15.78 -9.16 -27.43
N ARG A 116 16.43 -8.02 -27.60
CA ARG A 116 16.77 -7.10 -26.50
C ARG A 116 15.99 -5.81 -26.70
N TYR A 117 15.45 -5.24 -25.63
CA TYR A 117 14.62 -4.05 -25.77
C TYR A 117 15.19 -2.85 -25.03
N LEU A 118 15.23 -1.72 -25.72
CA LEU A 118 15.37 -0.42 -25.09
C LEU A 118 13.97 0.10 -24.79
N VAL A 119 13.73 0.55 -23.56
CA VAL A 119 12.47 1.17 -23.20
C VAL A 119 12.74 2.61 -22.75
N ILE A 120 12.13 3.57 -23.44
CA ILE A 120 12.25 4.98 -23.12
C ILE A 120 11.11 5.36 -22.19
N ASN A 121 11.48 5.78 -20.99
CA ASN A 121 10.53 6.34 -20.03
C ASN A 121 10.24 7.78 -20.42
N ALA A 122 9.08 8.00 -21.03
CA ALA A 122 8.57 9.30 -21.45
C ALA A 122 7.21 9.62 -20.78
N ASP A 123 6.97 9.04 -19.58
CA ASP A 123 5.74 9.26 -18.82
C ASP A 123 5.73 10.62 -18.11
N GLU A 124 6.85 11.08 -17.55
CA GLU A 124 6.97 12.40 -16.91
C GLU A 124 5.76 12.80 -16.02
N GLY A 125 5.31 11.89 -15.16
CA GLY A 125 4.23 12.15 -14.20
C GLY A 125 4.62 13.04 -13.02
N GLU A 126 5.92 13.27 -12.80
CA GLU A 126 6.47 13.93 -11.60
C GLU A 126 6.09 15.43 -11.53
N PRO A 127 5.38 15.88 -10.49
CA PRO A 127 5.00 17.28 -10.31
C PRO A 127 6.20 18.24 -10.37
N GLY A 128 6.05 19.30 -11.15
CA GLY A 128 7.09 20.29 -11.43
C GLY A 128 7.97 19.96 -12.65
N THR A 129 7.94 18.71 -13.15
CA THR A 129 8.79 18.27 -14.26
C THR A 129 8.07 18.47 -15.60
N CYS A 130 8.74 19.10 -16.56
CA CYS A 130 8.23 19.28 -17.94
C CYS A 130 9.34 19.33 -18.99
N LYS A 131 10.53 18.78 -18.69
CA LYS A 131 11.71 18.74 -19.55
C LYS A 131 11.60 17.71 -20.66
N ASP A 132 11.06 16.53 -20.36
CA ASP A 132 10.96 15.41 -21.29
C ASP A 132 9.88 15.73 -22.33
N ARG A 133 8.79 16.40 -21.90
CA ARG A 133 7.81 17.05 -22.76
C ARG A 133 8.44 18.00 -23.77
N GLU A 134 9.39 18.85 -23.36
CA GLU A 134 10.06 19.76 -24.29
C GLU A 134 10.87 19.02 -25.36
N ILE A 135 11.59 17.97 -24.97
CA ILE A 135 12.38 17.16 -25.91
C ILE A 135 11.46 16.50 -26.93
N MET A 136 10.38 15.84 -26.49
CA MET A 136 9.48 15.11 -27.38
C MET A 136 8.77 16.02 -28.39
N ARG A 137 8.43 17.25 -27.99
CA ARG A 137 7.63 18.15 -28.82
C ARG A 137 8.45 19.11 -29.67
N LYS A 138 9.73 19.35 -29.33
CA LYS A 138 10.58 20.35 -30.00
C LYS A 138 11.86 19.80 -30.62
N ASP A 139 12.42 18.73 -30.05
CA ASP A 139 13.63 18.06 -30.54
C ASP A 139 13.42 16.53 -30.70
N PRO A 140 12.33 16.06 -31.35
CA PRO A 140 12.01 14.63 -31.40
C PRO A 140 13.06 13.79 -32.13
N HIS A 141 13.69 14.32 -33.18
CA HIS A 141 14.74 13.61 -33.92
C HIS A 141 15.98 13.31 -33.07
N LYS A 142 16.31 14.20 -32.12
CA LYS A 142 17.43 13.98 -31.19
C LYS A 142 17.14 12.81 -30.25
N LEU A 143 15.89 12.67 -29.80
CA LEU A 143 15.44 11.50 -29.05
C LEU A 143 15.52 10.21 -29.87
N ILE A 144 15.00 10.22 -31.10
CA ILE A 144 14.97 9.04 -31.98
C ILE A 144 16.40 8.59 -32.33
N GLU A 145 17.29 9.54 -32.64
CA GLU A 145 18.72 9.23 -32.83
C GLU A 145 19.34 8.67 -31.54
N GLY A 146 18.98 9.25 -30.39
CA GLY A 146 19.34 8.72 -29.07
C GLY A 146 18.91 7.26 -28.89
N CYS A 147 17.67 6.92 -29.26
CA CYS A 147 17.17 5.55 -29.21
C CYS A 147 18.07 4.61 -30.03
N LEU A 148 18.46 5.02 -31.24
CA LEU A 148 19.32 4.22 -32.11
C LEU A 148 20.72 4.02 -31.51
N ILE A 149 21.36 5.10 -31.02
CA ILE A 149 22.72 5.03 -30.45
C ILE A 149 22.74 4.25 -29.13
N SER A 150 21.80 4.52 -28.22
CA SER A 150 21.65 3.75 -26.98
C SER A 150 21.26 2.31 -27.26
N GLY A 151 20.37 2.08 -28.23
CA GLY A 151 19.98 0.76 -28.69
C GLY A 151 21.19 -0.04 -29.17
N ARG A 152 22.01 0.56 -30.04
CA ARG A 152 23.25 -0.03 -30.54
C ARG A 152 24.24 -0.35 -29.42
N ALA A 153 24.36 0.53 -28.41
CA ALA A 153 25.20 0.31 -27.24
C ALA A 153 24.79 -0.92 -26.43
N MET A 154 23.49 -1.19 -26.35
CA MET A 154 22.92 -2.32 -25.60
C MET A 154 22.56 -3.52 -26.49
N ASN A 155 22.92 -3.46 -27.77
CA ASN A 155 22.52 -4.42 -28.81
C ASN A 155 21.01 -4.71 -28.81
N ALA A 156 20.18 -3.68 -28.62
CA ALA A 156 18.74 -3.78 -28.63
C ALA A 156 18.20 -4.03 -30.05
N THR A 157 17.14 -4.81 -30.20
CA THR A 157 16.46 -5.04 -31.48
C THR A 157 15.46 -3.92 -31.78
N ALA A 158 14.87 -3.33 -30.74
CA ALA A 158 13.92 -2.24 -30.88
C ALA A 158 13.94 -1.31 -29.64
N ALA A 159 13.50 -0.08 -29.85
CA ALA A 159 13.12 0.84 -28.79
C ALA A 159 11.60 0.96 -28.68
N TYR A 160 11.08 0.89 -27.46
CA TYR A 160 9.71 1.27 -27.15
C TYR A 160 9.71 2.58 -26.38
N ILE A 161 9.12 3.62 -26.94
CA ILE A 161 8.91 4.89 -26.27
C ILE A 161 7.56 4.83 -25.57
N TYR A 162 7.57 4.76 -24.24
CA TYR A 162 6.36 4.81 -23.42
C TYR A 162 6.07 6.27 -23.08
N ILE A 163 5.20 6.90 -23.86
CA ILE A 163 4.82 8.29 -23.68
C ILE A 163 3.59 8.40 -22.78
N ARG A 164 3.57 9.44 -21.95
CA ARG A 164 2.43 9.76 -21.08
C ARG A 164 1.11 9.78 -21.84
N GLY A 165 0.04 9.31 -21.21
CA GLY A 165 -1.30 9.33 -21.80
C GLY A 165 -1.81 10.73 -22.14
N GLU A 166 -1.55 11.71 -21.28
CA GLU A 166 -1.99 13.10 -21.45
C GLU A 166 -1.22 13.86 -22.55
N PHE A 167 -0.06 13.37 -22.98
CA PHE A 167 0.79 13.98 -24.00
C PHE A 167 0.35 13.60 -25.43
N VAL A 168 -0.88 13.99 -25.79
CA VAL A 168 -1.49 13.67 -27.09
C VAL A 168 -0.75 14.35 -28.25
N GLU A 169 -0.51 15.66 -28.12
CA GLU A 169 0.15 16.46 -29.16
C GLU A 169 1.62 16.05 -29.32
N GLU A 170 2.30 15.82 -28.21
CA GLU A 170 3.69 15.40 -28.21
C GLU A 170 3.85 13.99 -28.80
N ALA A 171 2.90 13.09 -28.55
CA ALA A 171 2.85 11.78 -29.22
C ALA A 171 2.67 11.93 -30.73
N ALA A 172 1.77 12.82 -31.18
CA ALA A 172 1.55 13.06 -32.60
C ALA A 172 2.78 13.66 -33.30
N VAL A 173 3.46 14.62 -32.65
CA VAL A 173 4.73 15.20 -33.13
C VAL A 173 5.81 14.13 -33.23
N LEU A 174 6.00 13.34 -32.17
CA LEU A 174 7.02 12.30 -32.12
C LEU A 174 6.75 11.19 -33.15
N GLN A 175 5.50 10.78 -33.33
CA GLN A 175 5.13 9.80 -34.36
C GLN A 175 5.43 10.31 -35.77
N ARG A 176 5.19 11.60 -36.06
CA ARG A 176 5.58 12.19 -37.35
C ARG A 176 7.09 12.13 -37.56
N ALA A 177 7.88 12.51 -36.56
CA ALA A 177 9.34 12.43 -36.63
C ALA A 177 9.86 10.98 -36.78
N ILE A 178 9.20 10.00 -36.13
CA ILE A 178 9.48 8.56 -36.32
C ILE A 178 9.22 8.16 -37.77
N ASN A 179 8.07 8.55 -38.34
CA ASN A 179 7.73 8.26 -39.72
C ASN A 179 8.73 8.90 -40.71
N GLU A 180 9.15 10.14 -40.46
CA GLU A 180 10.21 10.81 -41.24
C GLU A 180 11.55 10.05 -41.17
N ALA A 181 11.93 9.56 -39.99
CA ALA A 181 13.15 8.78 -39.81
C ALA A 181 13.10 7.42 -40.53
N TYR A 182 11.95 6.74 -40.51
CA TYR A 182 11.72 5.53 -41.31
C TYR A 182 11.79 5.82 -42.82
N ALA A 183 11.10 6.85 -43.29
CA ALA A 183 11.08 7.24 -44.70
C ALA A 183 12.48 7.61 -45.24
N ALA A 184 13.34 8.16 -44.36
CA ALA A 184 14.73 8.50 -44.68
C ALA A 184 15.74 7.35 -44.48
N GLY A 185 15.29 6.13 -44.12
CA GLY A 185 16.17 4.99 -43.86
C GLY A 185 17.10 5.14 -42.66
N LEU A 186 16.76 6.05 -41.72
CA LEU A 186 17.57 6.33 -40.54
C LEU A 186 17.36 5.30 -39.43
N ILE A 187 16.16 4.73 -39.36
CA ILE A 187 15.75 3.63 -38.47
C ILE A 187 14.99 2.57 -39.28
N GLY A 188 14.73 1.42 -38.67
CA GLY A 188 14.15 0.24 -39.29
C GLY A 188 15.22 -0.74 -39.76
N LYS A 189 14.95 -1.43 -40.87
CA LYS A 189 15.90 -2.35 -41.48
C LYS A 189 17.11 -1.60 -42.01
N ASN A 190 18.31 -2.05 -41.64
CA ASN A 190 19.58 -1.44 -42.01
C ASN A 190 19.65 0.06 -41.65
N ALA A 191 19.39 0.39 -40.38
CA ALA A 191 19.35 1.75 -39.87
C ALA A 191 20.61 2.55 -40.23
N CYS A 192 20.43 3.72 -40.87
CA CYS A 192 21.53 4.56 -41.37
C CYS A 192 22.51 3.81 -42.30
N GLU A 193 22.05 2.78 -43.00
CA GLU A 193 22.87 1.92 -43.88
C GLU A 193 24.09 1.28 -43.17
N SER A 194 23.97 1.02 -41.87
CA SER A 194 25.06 0.54 -41.02
C SER A 194 25.17 -0.99 -40.90
N GLY A 195 24.19 -1.73 -41.42
CA GLY A 195 24.02 -3.17 -41.24
C GLY A 195 23.29 -3.56 -39.94
N TYR A 196 22.81 -2.59 -39.17
CA TYR A 196 22.10 -2.81 -37.91
C TYR A 196 20.59 -2.57 -38.06
N ASP A 197 19.77 -3.57 -37.75
CA ASP A 197 18.32 -3.46 -37.77
C ASP A 197 17.82 -2.92 -36.43
N PHE A 198 17.02 -1.85 -36.45
CA PHE A 198 16.52 -1.22 -35.23
C PHE A 198 15.20 -0.49 -35.42
N ASP A 199 14.13 -1.01 -34.83
CA ASP A 199 12.81 -0.38 -34.87
C ASP A 199 12.53 0.54 -33.68
N VAL A 200 11.66 1.53 -33.89
CA VAL A 200 11.19 2.44 -32.85
C VAL A 200 9.66 2.43 -32.81
N TYR A 201 9.11 1.96 -31.70
CA TYR A 201 7.68 1.88 -31.45
C TYR A 201 7.26 2.94 -30.44
N LEU A 202 6.14 3.61 -30.70
CA LEU A 202 5.53 4.55 -29.76
C LEU A 202 4.34 3.89 -29.06
N HIS A 203 4.35 3.84 -27.73
CA HIS A 203 3.28 3.31 -26.91
C HIS A 203 2.77 4.39 -25.96
N ARG A 204 1.45 4.60 -25.87
CA ARG A 204 0.85 5.61 -25.01
C ARG A 204 0.33 4.98 -23.72
N GLY A 205 0.70 5.57 -22.58
CA GLY A 205 0.11 5.26 -21.28
C GLY A 205 -1.30 5.83 -21.12
N ALA A 206 -1.84 5.79 -19.90
CA ALA A 206 -3.22 6.18 -19.60
C ALA A 206 -3.37 7.02 -18.31
N GLY A 207 -2.39 7.85 -17.98
CA GLY A 207 -2.46 8.80 -16.86
C GLY A 207 -2.23 8.18 -15.48
N ALA A 208 -1.07 7.55 -15.29
CA ALA A 208 -0.68 6.95 -14.02
C ALA A 208 0.80 7.21 -13.73
N TYR A 209 1.12 8.06 -12.75
CA TYR A 209 2.51 8.41 -12.40
C TYR A 209 3.33 7.18 -11.98
N VAL A 210 2.71 6.18 -11.35
CA VAL A 210 3.38 4.92 -11.01
C VAL A 210 3.87 4.15 -12.24
N CYS A 211 3.28 4.34 -13.42
CA CYS A 211 3.78 3.77 -14.68
C CYS A 211 5.06 4.45 -15.18
N GLY A 212 5.46 5.59 -14.61
CA GLY A 212 6.79 6.17 -14.78
C GLY A 212 7.89 5.43 -14.00
N GLU A 213 7.57 4.48 -13.12
CA GLU A 213 8.59 3.61 -12.50
C GLU A 213 9.06 2.53 -13.47
N GLU A 214 10.36 2.24 -13.50
CA GLU A 214 11.00 1.34 -14.46
C GLU A 214 10.30 -0.02 -14.66
N THR A 215 9.97 -0.74 -13.59
CA THR A 215 9.34 -2.07 -13.72
C THR A 215 7.84 -2.00 -13.94
N SER A 216 7.19 -0.99 -13.37
CA SER A 216 5.77 -0.70 -13.60
C SER A 216 5.48 -0.33 -15.06
N LEU A 217 6.40 0.43 -15.67
CA LEU A 217 6.35 0.82 -17.07
C LEU A 217 6.37 -0.42 -17.97
N ILE A 218 7.26 -1.37 -17.68
CA ILE A 218 7.34 -2.65 -18.39
C ILE A 218 6.01 -3.41 -18.29
N GLU A 219 5.44 -3.54 -17.08
CA GLU A 219 4.15 -4.21 -16.88
C GLU A 219 3.01 -3.52 -17.66
N SER A 220 2.97 -2.19 -17.64
CA SER A 220 1.99 -1.43 -18.42
C SER A 220 2.12 -1.66 -19.92
N LEU A 221 3.34 -1.73 -20.44
CA LEU A 221 3.62 -1.96 -21.85
C LEU A 221 3.25 -3.39 -22.28
N GLU A 222 3.37 -4.36 -21.36
CA GLU A 222 2.87 -5.73 -21.55
C GLU A 222 1.34 -5.85 -21.51
N GLY A 223 0.61 -4.74 -21.35
CA GLY A 223 -0.85 -4.73 -21.28
C GLY A 223 -1.40 -5.15 -19.91
N LYS A 224 -0.57 -5.24 -18.88
CA LYS A 224 -0.97 -5.53 -17.50
C LYS A 224 -1.19 -4.21 -16.72
N PRO A 225 -1.83 -4.27 -15.54
CA PRO A 225 -1.85 -3.11 -14.65
C PRO A 225 -0.43 -2.65 -14.30
N GLY A 226 -0.17 -1.34 -14.30
CA GLY A 226 1.11 -0.73 -13.92
C GLY A 226 1.47 -0.92 -12.45
N LYS A 227 1.81 -2.15 -12.07
CA LYS A 227 2.21 -2.56 -10.73
C LYS A 227 3.67 -3.01 -10.79
N PRO A 228 4.59 -2.33 -10.09
CA PRO A 228 6.02 -2.66 -10.10
C PRO A 228 6.33 -4.14 -9.81
N ARG A 229 7.40 -4.64 -10.43
CA ARG A 229 7.96 -5.96 -10.11
C ARG A 229 8.92 -5.85 -8.93
N LEU A 230 9.03 -6.90 -8.13
CA LEU A 230 10.06 -6.99 -7.11
C LEU A 230 11.43 -7.19 -7.78
N LYS A 231 12.46 -6.46 -7.32
CA LYS A 231 13.84 -6.66 -7.74
C LYS A 231 14.54 -7.50 -6.65
N PRO A 232 15.20 -8.64 -6.97
CA PRO A 232 15.38 -9.30 -8.28
C PRO A 232 14.16 -10.12 -8.76
N PRO A 233 14.03 -10.40 -10.09
CA PRO A 233 15.01 -10.16 -11.16
C PRO A 233 15.04 -8.71 -11.68
N PHE A 234 16.23 -8.25 -12.10
CA PHE A 234 16.40 -6.93 -12.71
C PHE A 234 15.94 -6.93 -14.17
N PRO A 235 15.46 -5.79 -14.73
CA PRO A 235 15.04 -5.68 -16.12
C PRO A 235 16.09 -6.11 -17.14
N ALA A 236 17.38 -5.87 -16.85
CA ALA A 236 18.49 -6.26 -17.72
C ALA A 236 18.60 -7.79 -17.91
N ALA A 237 18.04 -8.58 -16.98
CA ALA A 237 17.93 -10.02 -17.14
C ALA A 237 16.54 -10.43 -17.65
N VAL A 238 15.47 -9.98 -16.98
CA VAL A 238 14.08 -10.31 -17.32
C VAL A 238 13.23 -9.04 -17.26
N GLY A 239 13.12 -8.38 -18.41
CA GLY A 239 12.40 -7.13 -18.59
C GLY A 239 11.13 -7.31 -19.43
N LEU A 240 11.01 -6.50 -20.48
CA LEU A 240 9.85 -6.45 -21.36
C LEU A 240 9.66 -7.76 -22.11
N PHE A 241 8.46 -8.33 -22.03
CA PHE A 241 8.10 -9.63 -22.61
C PHE A 241 9.02 -10.77 -22.13
N GLY A 242 9.56 -10.65 -20.92
CA GLY A 242 10.51 -11.62 -20.37
C GLY A 242 11.91 -11.56 -21.02
N CYS A 243 12.18 -10.55 -21.84
CA CYS A 243 13.44 -10.36 -22.55
C CYS A 243 14.34 -9.34 -21.83
N PRO A 244 15.68 -9.41 -21.99
CA PRO A 244 16.59 -8.40 -21.47
C PRO A 244 16.16 -7.01 -21.91
N SER A 245 15.96 -6.10 -20.95
CA SER A 245 15.52 -4.73 -21.24
C SER A 245 16.14 -3.71 -20.32
N THR A 246 16.36 -2.51 -20.84
CA THR A 246 16.79 -1.36 -20.04
C THR A 246 15.82 -0.20 -20.20
N VAL A 247 15.34 0.33 -19.07
CA VAL A 247 14.49 1.52 -19.04
C VAL A 247 15.36 2.76 -18.80
N THR A 248 15.21 3.78 -19.64
CA THR A 248 16.01 5.01 -19.54
C THR A 248 15.16 6.24 -19.83
N ASN A 249 15.41 7.34 -19.12
CA ASN A 249 14.67 8.58 -19.35
C ASN A 249 15.03 9.22 -20.70
N VAL A 250 14.07 9.91 -21.32
CA VAL A 250 14.18 10.71 -22.54
C VAL A 250 15.45 11.56 -22.56
N GLU A 251 15.66 12.43 -21.56
CA GLU A 251 16.84 13.30 -21.51
C GLU A 251 18.17 12.53 -21.52
N THR A 252 18.24 11.37 -20.85
CA THR A 252 19.47 10.55 -20.81
C THR A 252 19.81 9.95 -22.16
N VAL A 253 18.79 9.58 -22.91
CA VAL A 253 18.93 8.96 -24.24
C VAL A 253 19.18 10.02 -25.30
N ALA A 254 18.48 11.15 -25.25
CA ALA A 254 18.62 12.24 -26.22
C ALA A 254 19.99 12.93 -26.16
N VAL A 255 20.68 12.95 -25.02
CA VAL A 255 22.06 13.51 -24.95
C VAL A 255 23.13 12.56 -25.52
N ALA A 256 22.83 11.25 -25.61
CA ALA A 256 23.81 10.23 -25.94
C ALA A 256 24.48 10.42 -27.33
N PRO A 257 23.74 10.75 -28.41
CA PRO A 257 24.36 10.98 -29.72
C PRO A 257 25.33 12.15 -29.68
N THR A 258 24.96 13.23 -28.98
CA THR A 258 25.81 14.43 -28.86
C THR A 258 27.07 14.15 -28.04
N ILE A 259 26.98 13.33 -27.00
CA ILE A 259 28.15 12.85 -26.24
C ILE A 259 29.08 12.05 -27.17
N CYS A 260 28.56 11.11 -27.94
CA CYS A 260 29.37 10.32 -28.88
C CYS A 260 29.99 11.19 -30.01
N ARG A 261 29.32 12.26 -30.43
CA ARG A 261 29.83 13.20 -31.46
C ARG A 261 30.91 14.14 -30.92
N ARG A 262 30.66 14.77 -29.77
CA ARG A 262 31.52 15.81 -29.19
C ARG A 262 32.63 15.23 -28.29
N GLY A 263 32.51 13.97 -27.91
CA GLY A 263 33.41 13.24 -27.03
C GLY A 263 32.95 13.24 -25.57
N GLY A 264 33.15 12.12 -24.88
CA GLY A 264 32.79 12.00 -23.46
C GLY A 264 33.51 13.03 -22.57
N SER A 265 34.78 13.32 -22.86
CA SER A 265 35.58 14.30 -22.10
C SER A 265 35.02 15.73 -22.17
N TRP A 266 34.40 16.13 -23.29
CA TRP A 266 33.74 17.43 -23.40
C TRP A 266 32.55 17.52 -22.43
N PHE A 267 31.72 16.49 -22.37
CA PHE A 267 30.58 16.45 -21.45
C PHE A 267 31.05 16.33 -19.99
N ALA A 268 32.09 15.54 -19.74
CA ALA A 268 32.74 15.42 -18.43
C ALA A 268 33.42 16.72 -17.97
N GLY A 269 33.69 17.63 -18.91
CA GLY A 269 34.22 18.95 -18.65
C GLY A 269 33.26 19.83 -17.86
N PHE A 270 31.96 19.59 -17.89
CA PHE A 270 30.96 20.38 -17.15
C PHE A 270 30.64 19.79 -15.79
N GLY A 271 30.33 20.65 -14.82
CA GLY A 271 29.90 20.28 -13.47
C GLY A 271 31.03 19.76 -12.59
N ARG A 272 30.66 19.36 -11.36
CA ARG A 272 31.58 18.75 -10.40
C ARG A 272 31.91 17.31 -10.77
N GLU A 273 32.99 16.80 -10.18
CA GLU A 273 33.30 15.38 -10.24
C GLU A 273 32.09 14.55 -9.77
N ARG A 274 31.82 13.44 -10.45
CA ARG A 274 30.65 12.55 -10.25
C ARG A 274 29.30 13.21 -10.52
N ASN A 275 29.28 14.44 -11.00
CA ASN A 275 28.09 15.22 -11.31
C ASN A 275 28.23 15.91 -12.66
N GLN A 276 28.77 15.19 -13.64
CA GLN A 276 29.17 15.78 -14.90
C GLN A 276 28.01 16.07 -15.85
N GLY A 277 28.24 17.07 -16.70
CA GLY A 277 27.43 17.39 -17.87
C GLY A 277 26.48 18.56 -17.70
N THR A 278 25.52 18.64 -18.60
CA THR A 278 24.40 19.59 -18.53
C THR A 278 23.14 18.91 -18.02
N LYS A 279 22.17 19.73 -17.61
CA LYS A 279 20.86 19.28 -17.13
C LYS A 279 19.77 20.25 -17.55
N LEU A 280 18.62 19.72 -17.96
CA LEU A 280 17.40 20.51 -18.09
C LEU A 280 16.80 20.75 -16.70
N PHE A 281 16.73 22.03 -16.31
CA PHE A 281 16.07 22.51 -15.10
C PHE A 281 14.67 23.00 -15.44
N CYS A 282 13.67 22.54 -14.69
CA CYS A 282 12.29 23.04 -14.80
C CYS A 282 12.01 23.93 -13.59
N ILE A 283 12.10 25.24 -13.74
CA ILE A 283 11.85 26.16 -12.62
C ILE A 283 10.37 26.58 -12.65
N SER A 284 9.66 26.27 -11.57
CA SER A 284 8.22 26.48 -11.42
C SER A 284 7.89 27.09 -10.06
N GLY A 285 6.61 27.42 -9.85
CA GLY A 285 6.14 28.03 -8.60
C GLY A 285 6.29 29.54 -8.58
N HIS A 286 6.68 30.11 -7.44
CA HIS A 286 6.67 31.55 -7.16
C HIS A 286 7.95 32.27 -7.62
N VAL A 287 8.26 32.16 -8.92
CA VAL A 287 9.30 32.96 -9.61
C VAL A 287 8.65 33.94 -10.58
N ASN A 288 9.40 34.97 -11.00
CA ASN A 288 8.87 35.98 -11.92
C ASN A 288 8.60 35.42 -13.32
N ASN A 289 9.50 34.59 -13.85
CA ASN A 289 9.38 33.96 -15.15
C ASN A 289 9.65 32.44 -15.06
N PRO A 290 8.63 31.61 -14.75
CA PRO A 290 8.78 30.16 -14.77
C PRO A 290 9.23 29.67 -16.14
N CYS A 291 10.27 28.84 -16.19
CA CYS A 291 10.82 28.35 -17.45
C CYS A 291 11.52 27.01 -17.32
N THR A 292 11.70 26.34 -18.46
CA THR A 292 12.61 25.20 -18.59
C THR A 292 13.86 25.68 -19.32
N VAL A 293 15.04 25.39 -18.76
CA VAL A 293 16.33 25.82 -19.31
C VAL A 293 17.36 24.71 -19.14
N GLU A 294 18.14 24.45 -20.19
CA GLU A 294 19.34 23.63 -20.05
C GLU A 294 20.41 24.45 -19.33
N GLU A 295 21.17 23.91 -18.40
CA GLU A 295 22.28 24.66 -17.81
C GLU A 295 23.36 23.68 -17.32
N GLU A 296 24.53 24.20 -16.94
CA GLU A 296 25.60 23.38 -16.38
C GLU A 296 25.14 22.70 -15.09
N MET A 297 25.49 21.42 -14.90
CA MET A 297 25.38 20.79 -13.59
C MET A 297 26.22 21.55 -12.55
N SER A 298 25.82 21.47 -11.28
CA SER A 298 26.50 22.15 -10.16
C SER A 298 26.39 23.68 -10.17
N ILE A 299 25.55 24.29 -11.03
CA ILE A 299 25.21 25.72 -10.91
C ILE A 299 24.61 26.03 -9.52
N PRO A 300 24.95 27.17 -8.88
CA PRO A 300 24.29 27.59 -7.65
C PRO A 300 22.78 27.79 -7.86
N MET A 301 21.96 27.31 -6.93
CA MET A 301 20.48 27.39 -6.99
C MET A 301 20.01 28.85 -7.11
N ARG A 302 20.64 29.76 -6.36
CA ARG A 302 20.35 31.18 -6.43
C ARG A 302 20.66 31.77 -7.79
N GLU A 303 21.84 31.46 -8.34
CA GLU A 303 22.23 31.93 -9.68
C GLU A 303 21.26 31.43 -10.75
N LEU A 304 20.89 30.15 -10.70
CA LEU A 304 19.90 29.56 -11.61
C LEU A 304 18.58 30.34 -11.61
N ILE A 305 18.02 30.60 -10.41
CA ILE A 305 16.73 31.28 -10.25
C ILE A 305 16.82 32.76 -10.64
N ASP A 306 17.84 33.48 -10.16
CA ASP A 306 18.00 34.92 -10.40
C ASP A 306 18.25 35.19 -11.90
N LYS A 307 19.12 34.39 -12.54
CA LYS A 307 19.52 34.61 -13.94
C LYS A 307 18.47 34.18 -14.95
N HIS A 308 17.91 32.98 -14.81
CA HIS A 308 17.05 32.40 -15.86
C HIS A 308 15.56 32.70 -15.64
N CYS A 309 15.13 32.91 -14.40
CA CYS A 309 13.72 33.16 -14.08
C CYS A 309 13.45 34.62 -13.66
N GLY A 310 14.49 35.46 -13.60
CA GLY A 310 14.38 36.84 -13.11
C GLY A 310 14.15 36.93 -11.60
N GLY A 311 14.52 35.89 -10.85
CA GLY A 311 14.42 35.86 -9.38
C GLY A 311 13.08 35.37 -8.84
N VAL A 312 13.05 35.22 -7.51
CA VAL A 312 11.85 34.90 -6.73
C VAL A 312 10.87 36.08 -6.76
N ARG A 313 9.57 35.79 -6.76
CA ARG A 313 8.54 36.83 -6.68
C ARG A 313 8.72 37.68 -5.43
N GLY A 314 8.92 38.99 -5.58
CA GLY A 314 9.19 39.90 -4.47
C GLY A 314 10.66 39.91 -3.98
N GLY A 315 11.57 39.29 -4.74
CA GLY A 315 13.00 39.23 -4.43
C GLY A 315 13.41 38.00 -3.61
N TRP A 316 14.72 37.72 -3.57
CA TRP A 316 15.28 36.53 -2.91
C TRP A 316 14.97 36.46 -1.41
N ASP A 317 14.84 37.61 -0.74
CA ASP A 317 14.47 37.67 0.68
C ASP A 317 13.02 37.25 0.95
N ASN A 318 12.18 37.23 -0.09
CA ASN A 318 10.82 36.71 0.00
C ASN A 318 10.75 35.18 -0.18
N LEU A 319 11.88 34.49 -0.41
CA LEU A 319 11.93 33.04 -0.49
C LEU A 319 11.59 32.41 0.87
N LEU A 320 10.69 31.43 0.87
CA LEU A 320 10.44 30.57 2.02
C LEU A 320 11.23 29.27 1.89
N ALA A 321 11.02 28.57 0.78
CA ALA A 321 11.56 27.24 0.57
C ALA A 321 11.59 26.83 -0.92
N VAL A 322 12.38 25.82 -1.24
CA VAL A 322 12.48 25.24 -2.58
C VAL A 322 12.42 23.72 -2.49
N ILE A 323 11.63 23.08 -3.34
CA ILE A 323 11.77 21.65 -3.61
C ILE A 323 12.68 21.52 -4.85
N PRO A 324 13.92 21.05 -4.72
CA PRO A 324 14.94 21.19 -5.76
C PRO A 324 14.81 20.22 -6.94
N GLY A 325 14.14 19.06 -6.73
CA GLY A 325 14.27 17.92 -7.64
C GLY A 325 12.98 17.22 -8.05
N GLY A 326 11.87 17.95 -8.13
CA GLY A 326 10.53 17.38 -8.26
C GLY A 326 9.93 17.05 -6.90
N SER A 327 8.61 16.88 -6.86
CA SER A 327 7.88 16.71 -5.60
C SER A 327 8.33 15.55 -4.74
N SER A 328 9.07 14.58 -5.28
CA SER A 328 9.61 13.43 -4.55
C SER A 328 10.73 13.80 -3.58
N THR A 329 11.36 14.97 -3.76
CA THR A 329 12.53 15.38 -2.97
C THR A 329 12.16 16.19 -1.73
N PRO A 330 12.90 16.06 -0.61
CA PRO A 330 12.70 16.89 0.58
C PRO A 330 12.83 18.38 0.26
N VAL A 331 11.94 19.18 0.83
CA VAL A 331 12.01 20.65 0.74
C VAL A 331 13.24 21.20 1.47
N LEU A 332 13.85 22.25 0.91
CA LEU A 332 14.97 22.98 1.50
C LEU A 332 14.52 24.39 1.91
N PRO A 333 14.86 24.86 3.12
CA PRO A 333 14.57 26.22 3.55
C PRO A 333 15.54 27.22 2.90
N LYS A 334 15.16 28.50 2.81
CA LYS A 334 15.98 29.58 2.24
C LYS A 334 17.45 29.54 2.70
N SER A 335 17.71 29.33 3.99
CA SER A 335 19.07 29.34 4.55
C SER A 335 19.99 28.27 3.96
N VAL A 336 19.45 27.15 3.48
CA VAL A 336 20.23 26.12 2.78
C VAL A 336 20.33 26.48 1.30
N CYS A 337 19.26 27.02 0.71
CA CYS A 337 19.22 27.43 -0.69
C CYS A 337 20.22 28.55 -1.05
N ASP A 338 20.63 29.38 -0.09
CA ASP A 338 21.55 30.50 -0.30
C ASP A 338 22.90 30.04 -0.92
N ASP A 339 23.45 28.90 -0.49
CA ASP A 339 24.74 28.35 -0.95
C ASP A 339 24.61 26.99 -1.67
N GLN A 340 23.39 26.54 -1.96
CA GLN A 340 23.15 25.20 -2.50
C GLN A 340 23.56 25.09 -3.98
N LEU A 341 24.35 24.07 -4.31
CA LEU A 341 24.62 23.70 -5.71
C LEU A 341 23.57 22.72 -6.24
N MET A 342 23.22 22.89 -7.51
CA MET A 342 22.25 22.05 -8.23
C MET A 342 22.92 20.83 -8.86
N ASP A 343 23.39 19.91 -8.02
CA ASP A 343 23.87 18.59 -8.44
C ASP A 343 23.40 17.47 -7.49
N PHE A 344 23.63 16.20 -7.88
CA PHE A 344 23.10 15.05 -7.12
C PHE A 344 23.73 14.93 -5.74
N ASP A 345 25.04 15.13 -5.63
CA ASP A 345 25.77 14.85 -4.40
C ASP A 345 25.60 16.00 -3.40
N ALA A 346 25.67 17.27 -3.82
CA ALA A 346 25.46 18.43 -2.96
C ALA A 346 24.04 18.48 -2.40
N LEU A 347 23.02 18.12 -3.20
CA LEU A 347 21.64 18.08 -2.69
C LEU A 347 21.42 16.90 -1.74
N LYS A 348 22.09 15.78 -1.98
CA LYS A 348 22.09 14.63 -1.07
C LYS A 348 22.75 14.97 0.27
N ASP A 349 23.85 15.70 0.25
CA ASP A 349 24.57 16.15 1.46
C ASP A 349 23.70 17.10 2.30
N SER A 350 22.88 17.93 1.65
CA SER A 350 21.84 18.76 2.28
C SER A 350 20.56 17.98 2.65
N GLN A 351 20.63 16.64 2.66
CA GLN A 351 19.53 15.73 2.97
C GLN A 351 18.28 15.95 2.10
N SER A 352 18.47 16.31 0.84
CA SER A 352 17.47 16.35 -0.21
C SER A 352 17.95 15.51 -1.41
N GLY A 353 17.49 15.79 -2.63
CA GLY A 353 17.93 15.12 -3.84
C GLY A 353 17.73 16.00 -5.06
N LEU A 354 18.50 15.75 -6.13
CA LEU A 354 18.33 16.45 -7.40
C LEU A 354 17.10 15.96 -8.17
N GLY A 355 16.70 14.70 -7.99
CA GLY A 355 15.59 14.09 -8.70
C GLY A 355 15.60 14.40 -10.20
N THR A 356 14.49 14.92 -10.73
CA THR A 356 14.37 15.30 -12.16
C THR A 356 14.97 16.68 -12.48
N ALA A 357 15.49 17.39 -11.48
CA ALA A 357 15.86 18.81 -11.50
C ALA A 357 14.68 19.76 -11.78
N ALA A 358 13.48 19.38 -11.32
CA ALA A 358 12.32 20.25 -11.27
C ALA A 358 12.34 21.10 -9.98
N VAL A 359 12.68 22.37 -10.13
CA VAL A 359 12.83 23.33 -9.05
C VAL A 359 11.48 24.01 -8.78
N ILE A 360 10.80 23.63 -7.70
CA ILE A 360 9.53 24.23 -7.28
C ILE A 360 9.82 25.25 -6.20
N VAL A 361 9.71 26.53 -6.55
CA VAL A 361 10.00 27.67 -5.67
C VAL A 361 8.74 28.09 -4.92
N MET A 362 8.84 28.28 -3.60
CA MET A 362 7.76 28.74 -2.74
C MET A 362 8.19 29.99 -1.98
N ASP A 363 7.48 31.10 -2.18
CA ASP A 363 7.71 32.35 -1.45
C ASP A 363 6.98 32.34 -0.08
N LYS A 364 7.24 33.36 0.77
CA LYS A 364 6.66 33.50 2.11
C LYS A 364 5.13 33.67 2.16
N SER A 365 4.48 33.92 1.02
CA SER A 365 3.01 33.95 0.94
C SER A 365 2.40 32.55 0.88
N THR A 366 3.22 31.52 0.75
CA THR A 366 2.78 30.13 0.61
C THR A 366 2.51 29.51 1.97
N ASP A 367 1.36 28.84 2.09
CA ASP A 367 1.12 27.84 3.13
C ASP A 367 1.84 26.53 2.76
N ILE A 368 3.07 26.37 3.27
CA ILE A 368 3.91 25.22 2.93
C ILE A 368 3.32 23.91 3.44
N VAL A 369 2.64 23.92 4.59
CA VAL A 369 1.96 22.73 5.13
C VAL A 369 0.85 22.27 4.19
N ARG A 370 0.06 23.21 3.63
CA ARG A 370 -0.95 22.90 2.61
C ARG A 370 -0.32 22.43 1.30
N ALA A 371 0.79 23.03 0.87
CA ALA A 371 1.49 22.60 -0.34
C ALA A 371 1.94 21.13 -0.22
N ILE A 372 2.58 20.76 0.90
CA ILE A 372 3.00 19.37 1.16
C ILE A 372 1.80 18.44 1.38
N SER A 373 0.72 18.90 2.05
CA SER A 373 -0.56 18.16 2.15
C SER A 373 -1.13 17.82 0.76
N ARG A 374 -1.04 18.76 -0.19
CA ARG A 374 -1.46 18.52 -1.58
C ARG A 374 -0.57 17.51 -2.31
N LEU A 375 0.73 17.47 -2.01
CA LEU A 375 1.64 16.43 -2.51
C LEU A 375 1.31 15.05 -1.91
N SER A 376 1.00 14.97 -0.61
CA SER A 376 0.54 13.72 0.01
C SER A 376 -0.74 13.19 -0.66
N HIS A 377 -1.69 14.07 -1.01
CA HIS A 377 -2.85 13.69 -1.79
C HIS A 377 -2.49 13.16 -3.19
N PHE A 378 -1.54 13.81 -3.88
CA PHE A 378 -1.04 13.35 -5.18
C PHE A 378 -0.49 11.92 -5.06
N TYR A 379 0.40 11.65 -4.11
CA TYR A 379 0.98 10.32 -3.96
C TYR A 379 -0.03 9.24 -3.54
N ARG A 380 -1.05 9.60 -2.74
CA ARG A 380 -2.16 8.68 -2.44
C ARG A 380 -2.97 8.36 -3.69
N HIS A 381 -3.21 9.35 -4.55
CA HIS A 381 -3.98 9.17 -5.79
C HIS A 381 -3.20 8.32 -6.81
N GLU A 382 -1.91 8.58 -6.94
CA GLU A 382 -1.01 7.96 -7.92
C GLU A 382 -0.32 6.68 -7.42
N SER A 383 -0.77 6.11 -6.31
CA SER A 383 -0.25 4.85 -5.77
C SER A 383 -1.02 3.67 -6.37
N CYS A 384 -0.31 2.69 -6.97
CA CYS A 384 -0.93 1.50 -7.56
C CYS A 384 -1.57 0.53 -6.53
N GLY A 385 -1.36 0.77 -5.23
CA GLY A 385 -1.95 -0.02 -4.15
C GLY A 385 -1.40 -1.45 -3.99
N GLN A 386 -0.30 -1.81 -4.63
CA GLN A 386 0.25 -3.18 -4.57
C GLN A 386 0.80 -3.54 -3.18
N CYS A 387 1.83 -2.83 -2.70
CA CYS A 387 2.46 -3.12 -1.40
C CYS A 387 1.76 -2.39 -0.24
N THR A 388 1.51 -3.12 0.85
CA THR A 388 0.79 -2.62 2.02
C THR A 388 1.37 -1.34 2.62
N PRO A 389 2.71 -1.19 2.82
CA PRO A 389 3.26 0.02 3.41
C PRO A 389 2.94 1.27 2.59
N CYS A 390 3.01 1.19 1.26
CA CYS A 390 2.63 2.29 0.38
C CYS A 390 1.12 2.51 0.33
N ARG A 391 0.33 1.44 0.15
CA ARG A 391 -1.14 1.52 0.00
C ARG A 391 -1.81 2.15 1.22
N GLU A 392 -1.49 1.64 2.42
CA GLU A 392 -2.09 2.12 3.66
C GLU A 392 -1.37 3.36 4.19
N GLY A 393 -0.04 3.40 4.07
CA GLY A 393 0.78 4.52 4.56
C GLY A 393 0.51 5.82 3.82
N SER A 394 0.36 5.81 2.48
CA SER A 394 0.02 7.03 1.72
C SER A 394 -1.34 7.60 2.11
N LYS A 395 -2.35 6.75 2.29
CA LYS A 395 -3.68 7.14 2.78
C LYS A 395 -3.62 7.71 4.20
N TRP A 396 -2.87 7.06 5.09
CA TRP A 396 -2.78 7.49 6.49
C TRP A 396 -2.02 8.82 6.62
N THR A 397 -0.88 8.96 5.94
CA THR A 397 -0.12 10.21 5.90
C THR A 397 -0.93 11.36 5.32
N GLU A 398 -1.70 11.15 4.24
CA GLU A 398 -2.62 12.16 3.70
C GLU A 398 -3.66 12.61 4.75
N GLN A 399 -4.26 11.68 5.48
CA GLN A 399 -5.23 12.01 6.53
C GLN A 399 -4.59 12.79 7.69
N MET A 400 -3.35 12.46 8.07
CA MET A 400 -2.60 13.21 9.07
C MET A 400 -2.27 14.62 8.56
N MET A 401 -1.75 14.74 7.33
CA MET A 401 -1.42 16.02 6.71
C MET A 401 -2.63 16.95 6.59
N LYS A 402 -3.81 16.43 6.24
CA LYS A 402 -5.07 17.20 6.25
C LYS A 402 -5.44 17.75 7.63
N ARG A 403 -5.03 17.07 8.72
CA ARG A 403 -5.22 17.57 10.09
C ARG A 403 -4.16 18.60 10.47
N PHE A 404 -2.90 18.38 10.10
CA PHE A 404 -1.83 19.37 10.26
C PHE A 404 -2.13 20.67 9.51
N GLU A 405 -2.71 20.57 8.30
CA GLU A 405 -3.15 21.72 7.52
C GLU A 405 -4.16 22.60 8.28
N LYS A 406 -5.04 21.97 9.07
CA LYS A 406 -6.05 22.67 9.87
C LYS A 406 -5.60 23.02 11.29
N GLY A 407 -4.38 22.65 11.69
CA GLY A 407 -3.92 22.75 13.08
C GLY A 407 -4.62 21.79 14.05
N GLN A 408 -5.36 20.80 13.55
CA GLN A 408 -6.12 19.83 14.34
C GLN A 408 -5.27 18.63 14.81
N ALA A 409 -3.97 18.66 14.62
CA ALA A 409 -3.08 17.61 15.10
C ALA A 409 -2.64 17.88 16.55
N ARG A 410 -1.96 16.91 17.15
CA ARG A 410 -1.24 17.07 18.43
C ARG A 410 0.25 17.07 18.17
N GLU A 411 1.03 17.68 19.07
CA GLU A 411 2.48 17.76 18.93
C GLU A 411 3.15 16.39 18.77
N ARG A 412 2.76 15.40 19.59
CA ARG A 412 3.22 14.00 19.47
C ARG A 412 2.98 13.39 18.09
N GLU A 413 1.95 13.85 17.37
CA GLU A 413 1.66 13.32 16.05
C GLU A 413 2.69 13.75 14.99
N ILE A 414 3.49 14.79 15.25
CA ILE A 414 4.62 15.15 14.37
C ILE A 414 5.63 14.00 14.37
N ASP A 415 6.02 13.54 15.55
CA ASP A 415 6.98 12.44 15.70
C ASP A 415 6.39 11.11 15.20
N MET A 416 5.09 10.88 15.45
CA MET A 416 4.39 9.73 14.89
C MET A 416 4.35 9.74 13.35
N LEU A 417 4.15 10.92 12.74
CA LEU A 417 4.19 11.06 11.29
C LEU A 417 5.60 10.79 10.75
N GLN A 418 6.63 11.28 11.44
CA GLN A 418 8.03 10.99 11.11
C GLN A 418 8.32 9.48 11.18
N GLU A 419 7.89 8.80 12.25
CA GLU A 419 8.02 7.35 12.39
C GLU A 419 7.31 6.59 11.26
N LEU A 420 6.08 7.00 10.94
CA LEU A 420 5.29 6.39 9.86
C LEU A 420 6.01 6.52 8.51
N THR A 421 6.57 7.68 8.20
CA THR A 421 7.33 7.86 6.96
C THR A 421 8.56 6.94 6.89
N LYS A 422 9.22 6.69 8.03
CA LYS A 422 10.37 5.76 8.13
C LYS A 422 9.96 4.28 8.05
N GLN A 423 8.74 3.93 8.46
CA GLN A 423 8.19 2.58 8.27
C GLN A 423 7.82 2.28 6.82
N VAL A 424 7.51 3.32 6.02
CA VAL A 424 7.28 3.18 4.58
C VAL A 424 8.61 3.09 3.84
N GLU A 425 9.53 4.02 4.13
CA GLU A 425 10.85 4.08 3.51
C GLU A 425 11.59 2.75 3.68
N GLY A 426 12.14 2.22 2.57
CA GLY A 426 12.82 0.93 2.55
C GLY A 426 11.94 -0.33 2.65
N HIS A 427 10.63 -0.21 2.86
CA HIS A 427 9.70 -1.35 3.01
C HIS A 427 8.69 -1.46 1.86
N THR A 428 8.82 -0.63 0.82
CA THR A 428 7.99 -0.66 -0.39
C THR A 428 8.66 -1.40 -1.54
N ILE A 429 7.87 -1.89 -2.50
CA ILE A 429 8.40 -2.60 -3.69
C ILE A 429 9.18 -1.64 -4.59
N CYS A 430 8.68 -0.42 -4.77
CA CYS A 430 9.32 0.62 -5.56
C CYS A 430 9.59 1.88 -4.72
N ALA A 431 10.33 2.83 -5.32
CA ALA A 431 10.71 4.09 -4.69
C ALA A 431 9.55 5.11 -4.54
N LEU A 432 8.32 4.80 -4.98
CA LEU A 432 7.17 5.68 -4.73
C LEU A 432 6.93 5.86 -3.22
N GLY A 433 7.22 4.83 -2.42
CA GLY A 433 7.18 4.90 -0.95
C GLY A 433 8.08 6.00 -0.38
N GLU A 434 9.31 6.06 -0.89
CA GLU A 434 10.29 7.09 -0.53
C GLU A 434 9.82 8.47 -1.03
N ALA A 435 9.36 8.53 -2.28
CA ALA A 435 8.89 9.77 -2.92
C ALA A 435 7.75 10.47 -2.17
N PHE A 436 6.84 9.73 -1.50
CA PHE A 436 5.80 10.37 -0.68
C PHE A 436 6.22 10.62 0.76
N ALA A 437 7.17 9.83 1.29
CA ALA A 437 7.70 9.99 2.64
C ALA A 437 8.60 11.24 2.75
N TRP A 438 9.49 11.43 1.80
CA TRP A 438 10.52 12.47 1.82
C TRP A 438 10.01 13.93 1.89
N PRO A 439 8.94 14.32 1.19
CA PRO A 439 8.40 15.69 1.31
C PRO A 439 7.89 15.98 2.71
N ILE A 440 7.27 14.99 3.35
CA ILE A 440 6.80 15.08 4.73
C ILE A 440 7.98 15.14 5.70
N GLN A 441 9.00 14.30 5.51
CA GLN A 441 10.23 14.33 6.33
C GLN A 441 10.94 15.69 6.22
N GLY A 442 11.03 16.26 5.01
CA GLY A 442 11.58 17.59 4.78
C GLY A 442 10.77 18.69 5.48
N LEU A 443 9.43 18.62 5.39
CA LEU A 443 8.55 19.55 6.10
C LEU A 443 8.76 19.49 7.61
N ILE A 444 8.77 18.29 8.20
CA ILE A 444 8.99 18.13 9.64
C ILE A 444 10.36 18.67 10.04
N ARG A 445 11.41 18.32 9.30
CA ARG A 445 12.79 18.72 9.63
C ARG A 445 12.99 20.24 9.63
N HIS A 446 12.40 20.95 8.67
CA HIS A 446 12.67 22.38 8.46
C HIS A 446 11.56 23.30 8.95
N PHE A 447 10.32 22.82 9.03
CA PHE A 447 9.12 23.61 9.34
C PHE A 447 8.31 23.03 10.51
N ARG A 448 8.94 22.24 11.40
CA ARG A 448 8.33 21.82 12.68
C ARG A 448 7.80 23.01 13.50
N PRO A 449 8.51 24.14 13.65
CA PRO A 449 7.98 25.30 14.37
C PRO A 449 6.68 25.85 13.75
N GLU A 450 6.51 25.76 12.42
CA GLU A 450 5.29 26.19 11.74
C GLU A 450 4.12 25.23 12.01
N LEU A 451 4.38 23.93 12.06
CA LEU A 451 3.39 22.91 12.47
C LEU A 451 2.93 23.16 13.92
N GLU A 452 3.88 23.37 14.84
CA GLU A 452 3.61 23.67 16.24
C GLU A 452 2.83 24.97 16.42
N ALA A 453 3.23 26.05 15.75
CA ALA A 453 2.53 27.32 15.77
C ALA A 453 1.08 27.20 15.27
N ARG A 454 0.83 26.40 14.23
CA ARG A 454 -0.54 26.09 13.76
C ARG A 454 -1.39 25.41 14.81
N MET A 455 -0.85 24.42 15.49
CA MET A 455 -1.56 23.70 16.55
C MET A 455 -1.82 24.60 17.76
N GLN A 456 -0.87 25.45 18.14
CA GLN A 456 -1.04 26.44 19.21
C GLN A 456 -2.13 27.45 18.86
N LYS A 457 -2.12 27.99 17.63
CA LYS A 457 -3.17 28.90 17.14
C LYS A 457 -4.55 28.23 17.18
N PHE A 458 -4.65 27.00 16.68
CA PHE A 458 -5.89 26.23 16.76
C PHE A 458 -6.36 26.04 18.21
N ALA A 459 -5.44 25.73 19.13
CA ALA A 459 -5.75 25.56 20.55
C ALA A 459 -6.26 26.85 21.21
N GLN A 460 -5.66 28.00 20.87
CA GLN A 460 -6.11 29.32 21.35
C GLN A 460 -7.52 29.65 20.86
N GLU A 461 -7.83 29.37 19.59
CA GLU A 461 -9.14 29.64 18.99
C GLU A 461 -10.25 28.69 19.50
N ASN A 462 -9.90 27.45 19.89
CA ASN A 462 -10.87 26.40 20.24
C ASN A 462 -10.89 26.04 21.73
N GLY A 463 -10.20 26.81 22.59
CA GLY A 463 -10.21 26.63 24.04
C GLY A 463 -9.43 25.42 24.56
N GLY A 464 -8.43 24.95 23.81
CA GLY A 464 -7.52 23.87 24.21
C GLY A 464 -7.00 23.02 23.05
N GLU A 465 -6.02 22.16 23.31
CA GLU A 465 -5.40 21.28 22.32
C GLU A 465 -6.41 20.34 21.62
N ALA A 466 -6.20 20.02 20.34
CA ALA A 466 -7.05 19.08 19.63
C ALA A 466 -7.09 17.69 20.30
N LEU A 467 -8.26 17.05 20.29
CA LEU A 467 -8.41 15.68 20.75
C LEU A 467 -7.89 14.67 19.70
N ALA A 468 -7.57 13.45 20.13
CA ALA A 468 -6.97 12.42 19.26
C ALA A 468 -7.83 12.18 18.01
N GLY A 469 -7.23 12.25 16.82
CA GLY A 469 -7.97 12.19 15.55
C GLY A 469 -8.46 13.54 15.04
N GLY A 470 -8.10 14.64 15.71
CA GLY A 470 -8.36 16.02 15.29
C GLY A 470 -9.75 16.54 15.60
N TRP A 471 -10.30 16.12 16.73
CA TRP A 471 -11.61 16.59 17.19
C TRP A 471 -11.49 17.77 18.13
N ASN A 472 -12.43 18.71 18.05
CA ASN A 472 -12.53 19.83 18.99
C ASN A 472 -13.05 19.34 20.35
N HIS A 473 -12.82 20.08 21.43
CA HIS A 473 -13.36 19.75 22.76
C HIS A 473 -14.89 19.66 22.77
N ASN A 474 -15.54 20.52 21.99
CA ASN A 474 -16.99 20.53 21.82
C ASN A 474 -17.49 19.46 20.82
N ALA A 475 -16.61 18.64 20.24
CA ALA A 475 -17.02 17.63 19.27
C ALA A 475 -17.92 16.57 19.92
N LYS A 476 -17.75 16.25 21.22
CA LYS A 476 -18.67 15.37 21.94
C LYS A 476 -20.06 15.99 22.07
N SER A 477 -20.16 17.27 22.44
CA SER A 477 -21.44 18.01 22.51
C SER A 477 -22.07 18.27 21.15
N GLN A 478 -21.28 18.35 20.08
CA GLN A 478 -21.75 18.49 18.69
C GLN A 478 -22.08 17.14 18.02
N GLY A 479 -22.02 16.01 18.75
CA GLY A 479 -22.27 14.67 18.21
C GLY A 479 -21.22 14.17 17.21
N LYS A 480 -20.07 14.85 17.12
CA LYS A 480 -18.95 14.52 16.21
C LYS A 480 -18.00 13.48 16.80
N LEU A 481 -17.79 13.49 18.12
CA LEU A 481 -16.91 12.55 18.84
C LEU A 481 -17.74 11.51 19.59
N VAL A 482 -17.65 10.24 19.18
CA VAL A 482 -18.16 9.11 19.96
C VAL A 482 -16.98 8.54 20.75
N SER A 483 -16.85 8.92 22.03
CA SER A 483 -15.81 8.32 22.88
C SER A 483 -16.12 6.85 23.13
N PRO A 484 -15.12 5.94 23.20
CA PRO A 484 -15.34 4.64 23.81
C PRO A 484 -15.61 4.87 25.29
N VAL A 485 -16.86 4.64 25.71
CA VAL A 485 -17.29 4.91 27.08
C VAL A 485 -16.53 3.97 28.02
N SER A 486 -16.03 4.53 29.12
CA SER A 486 -15.37 3.81 30.21
C SER A 486 -16.19 2.58 30.68
N PRO A 487 -15.56 1.55 31.27
CA PRO A 487 -16.17 0.24 31.51
C PRO A 487 -17.40 0.22 32.44
N LEU A 488 -17.81 1.34 33.03
CA LEU A 488 -18.93 1.45 33.96
C LEU A 488 -20.30 1.82 33.31
N HIS A 489 -20.39 1.95 31.99
CA HIS A 489 -21.64 2.25 31.27
C HIS A 489 -22.09 1.09 30.35
N ILE A 490 -22.01 -0.15 30.83
CA ILE A 490 -22.43 -1.34 30.08
C ILE A 490 -23.93 -1.66 30.19
N CYS A 491 -24.73 -0.93 31.00
CA CYS A 491 -26.12 -1.36 31.21
C CYS A 491 -27.21 -0.69 30.37
N LEU A 492 -27.08 0.53 29.88
CA LEU A 492 -28.20 1.16 29.16
C LEU A 492 -27.66 2.07 28.06
N PHE A 493 -27.88 1.65 26.81
CA PHE A 493 -27.63 2.35 25.56
C PHE A 493 -26.15 2.61 25.18
N ALA A 494 -25.64 1.81 24.24
CA ALA A 494 -24.42 2.14 23.48
C ALA A 494 -24.48 1.46 22.09
N SER A 495 -24.06 2.08 20.98
CA SER A 495 -23.73 3.47 20.65
C SER A 495 -23.58 3.57 19.12
N SER A 496 -23.79 4.78 18.59
CA SER A 496 -23.97 5.06 17.17
C SER A 496 -22.77 5.77 16.52
N THR A 497 -21.89 5.04 15.84
CA THR A 497 -21.13 5.52 14.64
C THR A 497 -20.74 4.34 13.75
N ARG A 498 -21.66 3.41 13.66
CA ARG A 498 -21.83 2.59 12.48
C ARG A 498 -23.23 2.89 11.93
N MET A 499 -23.87 4.04 12.23
CA MET A 499 -25.32 4.16 12.08
C MET A 499 -25.85 3.83 10.68
N ALA A 500 -25.19 4.15 9.56
CA ALA A 500 -25.67 3.61 8.28
C ALA A 500 -25.57 2.07 8.24
N GLY A 501 -24.42 1.48 8.62
CA GLY A 501 -24.22 0.03 8.66
C GLY A 501 -24.94 -0.71 9.80
N THR A 502 -24.83 -0.29 11.06
CA THR A 502 -25.48 -0.80 12.28
C THR A 502 -26.94 -0.41 12.41
N PHE A 503 -27.43 0.73 11.93
CA PHE A 503 -28.89 0.93 11.87
C PHE A 503 -29.46 0.05 10.79
N GLU A 504 -28.86 -0.04 9.60
CA GLU A 504 -29.29 -1.04 8.61
C GLU A 504 -29.16 -2.46 9.14
N HIS A 505 -28.10 -2.77 9.91
CA HIS A 505 -27.91 -4.08 10.53
C HIS A 505 -28.90 -4.32 11.68
N PHE A 506 -29.20 -3.31 12.49
CA PHE A 506 -30.16 -3.36 13.57
C PHE A 506 -31.59 -3.43 13.05
N VAL A 507 -31.91 -2.68 12.00
CA VAL A 507 -33.16 -2.74 11.26
C VAL A 507 -33.27 -4.11 10.61
N ALA A 508 -32.25 -4.59 9.90
CA ALA A 508 -32.26 -5.92 9.30
C ALA A 508 -32.41 -7.02 10.36
N PHE A 509 -31.74 -6.90 11.51
CA PHE A 509 -31.89 -7.79 12.65
C PHE A 509 -33.27 -7.68 13.30
N GLY A 510 -33.83 -6.47 13.38
CA GLY A 510 -35.17 -6.18 13.89
C GLY A 510 -36.30 -6.45 12.89
N THR A 511 -35.98 -6.77 11.64
CA THR A 511 -36.92 -7.27 10.62
C THR A 511 -36.76 -8.76 10.36
N ASP A 512 -35.66 -9.37 10.83
CA ASP A 512 -35.44 -10.81 10.77
C ASP A 512 -36.28 -11.51 11.86
N LEU A 513 -37.05 -12.52 11.47
CA LEU A 513 -37.95 -13.24 12.39
C LEU A 513 -37.20 -13.88 13.57
N VAL A 514 -35.94 -14.30 13.37
CA VAL A 514 -35.11 -14.87 14.44
C VAL A 514 -34.58 -13.76 15.35
N GLY A 515 -34.16 -12.63 14.77
CA GLY A 515 -33.73 -11.45 15.53
C GLY A 515 -34.85 -10.87 16.40
N ILE A 516 -36.08 -10.71 15.87
CA ILE A 516 -37.24 -10.22 16.65
C ILE A 516 -37.56 -11.19 17.80
N GLU A 517 -37.56 -12.50 17.56
CA GLU A 517 -37.79 -13.50 18.60
C GLU A 517 -36.78 -13.37 19.75
N ARG A 518 -35.50 -13.14 19.43
CA ARG A 518 -34.43 -12.95 20.42
C ARG A 518 -34.59 -11.65 21.19
N ILE A 519 -35.01 -10.56 20.54
CA ILE A 519 -35.31 -9.29 21.20
C ILE A 519 -36.44 -9.48 22.22
N LEU A 520 -37.55 -10.12 21.82
CA LEU A 520 -38.67 -10.40 22.72
C LEU A 520 -38.27 -11.33 23.87
N ARG A 521 -37.44 -12.36 23.61
CA ARG A 521 -36.90 -13.24 24.65
C ARG A 521 -36.05 -12.47 25.67
N GLY A 522 -35.26 -11.50 25.21
CA GLY A 522 -34.46 -10.62 26.07
C GLY A 522 -35.32 -9.73 26.95
N PHE A 523 -36.33 -9.08 26.37
CA PHE A 523 -37.29 -8.27 27.14
C PHE A 523 -38.05 -9.09 28.17
N GLN A 524 -38.48 -10.30 27.83
CA GLN A 524 -39.11 -11.21 28.78
C GLN A 524 -38.16 -11.56 29.96
N ALA A 525 -36.89 -11.82 29.67
CA ALA A 525 -35.90 -12.12 30.70
C ALA A 525 -35.66 -10.94 31.64
N ILE A 526 -35.58 -9.72 31.08
CA ILE A 526 -35.45 -8.48 31.84
C ILE A 526 -36.67 -8.25 32.74
N CYS A 527 -37.88 -8.38 32.20
CA CYS A 527 -39.11 -8.26 32.99
C CYS A 527 -39.12 -9.26 34.16
N SER A 528 -38.74 -10.52 33.92
CA SER A 528 -38.68 -11.53 34.98
C SER A 528 -37.57 -11.24 36.00
N LEU A 529 -36.39 -10.79 35.58
CA LEU A 529 -35.30 -10.40 36.47
C LEU A 529 -35.68 -9.23 37.38
N LEU A 530 -36.35 -8.21 36.84
CA LEU A 530 -36.82 -7.05 37.61
C LEU A 530 -37.92 -7.43 38.61
N VAL A 531 -38.75 -8.43 38.28
CA VAL A 531 -39.74 -8.99 39.21
C VAL A 531 -39.06 -9.78 40.33
N CYS A 532 -38.00 -10.55 40.02
CA CYS A 532 -37.26 -11.35 41.00
C CYS A 532 -36.32 -10.52 41.90
N TYR A 533 -35.79 -9.41 41.38
CA TYR A 533 -34.88 -8.50 42.09
C TYR A 533 -35.41 -7.06 42.09
N PRO A 534 -36.42 -6.74 42.92
CA PRO A 534 -37.05 -5.41 42.95
C PRO A 534 -36.07 -4.26 43.26
N ALA A 535 -34.95 -4.54 43.93
CA ALA A 535 -33.88 -3.56 44.16
C ALA A 535 -33.24 -3.05 42.86
N LEU A 536 -33.17 -3.88 41.81
CA LEU A 536 -32.73 -3.45 40.48
C LEU A 536 -33.75 -2.53 39.81
N PHE A 537 -35.04 -2.76 40.06
CA PHE A 537 -36.11 -1.91 39.53
C PHE A 537 -36.13 -0.54 40.21
N ALA A 538 -35.88 -0.48 41.52
CA ALA A 538 -35.78 0.77 42.28
C ALA A 538 -34.61 1.67 41.85
N LEU A 539 -33.54 1.11 41.27
CA LEU A 539 -32.43 1.87 40.67
C LEU A 539 -32.82 2.57 39.36
N VAL A 540 -33.84 2.06 38.66
CA VAL A 540 -34.26 2.55 37.33
C VAL A 540 -35.47 3.49 37.46
N GLU A 541 -36.46 3.14 38.28
CA GLU A 541 -37.62 4.00 38.59
C GLU A 541 -37.92 3.97 40.10
N PRO A 542 -37.44 4.94 40.88
CA PRO A 542 -37.61 4.93 42.35
C PRO A 542 -39.05 5.18 42.83
N LYS A 543 -40.00 5.49 41.93
CA LYS A 543 -41.38 5.88 42.26
C LYS A 543 -42.44 4.79 42.07
N VAL A 544 -42.09 3.62 41.55
CA VAL A 544 -43.07 2.54 41.24
C VAL A 544 -42.98 1.42 42.28
N SER A 545 -44.02 1.25 43.09
CA SER A 545 -44.04 0.31 44.22
C SER A 545 -44.61 -1.08 43.92
N SER A 546 -45.11 -1.35 42.70
CA SER A 546 -45.74 -2.63 42.36
C SER A 546 -45.10 -3.35 41.17
N THR A 547 -44.82 -4.65 41.32
CA THR A 547 -44.26 -5.52 40.26
C THR A 547 -45.35 -6.16 39.37
N ILE A 548 -46.63 -5.92 39.66
CA ILE A 548 -47.80 -6.45 38.94
C ILE A 548 -47.81 -6.03 37.45
N PRO A 549 -47.50 -4.78 37.08
CA PRO A 549 -47.43 -4.37 35.67
C PRO A 549 -46.36 -5.13 34.88
N LEU A 550 -45.19 -5.37 35.50
CA LEU A 550 -44.08 -6.11 34.89
C LEU A 550 -44.40 -7.59 34.68
N ARG A 551 -45.11 -8.22 35.63
CA ARG A 551 -45.56 -9.61 35.48
C ARG A 551 -46.57 -9.76 34.32
N LYS A 552 -47.51 -8.82 34.19
CA LYS A 552 -48.47 -8.80 33.08
C LYS A 552 -47.78 -8.55 31.73
N LEU A 553 -46.84 -7.60 31.68
CA LEU A 553 -46.05 -7.30 30.49
C LEU A 553 -45.19 -8.49 30.06
N GLY A 554 -44.51 -9.16 31.00
CA GLY A 554 -43.73 -10.37 30.73
C GLY A 554 -44.58 -11.50 30.14
N GLY A 555 -45.82 -11.67 30.62
CA GLY A 555 -46.79 -12.61 30.05
C GLY A 555 -47.20 -12.26 28.62
N GLN A 556 -47.48 -10.99 28.33
CA GLN A 556 -47.83 -10.52 26.97
C GLN A 556 -46.67 -10.67 25.98
N ILE A 557 -45.44 -10.40 26.42
CA ILE A 557 -44.22 -10.62 25.62
C ILE A 557 -44.04 -12.11 25.31
N ASN A 558 -44.31 -12.99 26.28
CA ASN A 558 -44.22 -14.45 26.06
C ASN A 558 -45.20 -14.93 24.97
N VAL A 559 -46.44 -14.45 25.00
CA VAL A 559 -47.45 -14.76 23.96
C VAL A 559 -47.01 -14.23 22.60
N SER A 560 -46.52 -12.98 22.55
CA SER A 560 -46.00 -12.37 21.32
C SER A 560 -44.81 -13.14 20.73
N ARG A 561 -43.91 -13.63 21.59
CA ARG A 561 -42.76 -14.45 21.18
C ARG A 561 -43.20 -15.80 20.59
N ARG A 562 -44.21 -16.45 21.19
CA ARG A 562 -44.79 -17.69 20.67
C ARG A 562 -45.48 -17.47 19.32
N PHE A 563 -46.17 -16.33 19.14
CA PHE A 563 -46.77 -15.95 17.86
C PHE A 563 -45.74 -15.78 16.73
N ILE A 564 -44.57 -15.17 17.01
CA ILE A 564 -43.50 -15.03 15.98
C ILE A 564 -42.90 -16.39 15.58
N ARG A 565 -43.07 -17.44 16.39
CA ARG A 565 -42.61 -18.80 16.06
C ARG A 565 -43.64 -19.63 15.29
N PHE A 566 -44.84 -19.11 15.02
CA PHE A 566 -46.01 -19.87 14.56
C PHE A 566 -45.79 -20.74 13.30
N PHE A 567 -44.81 -20.42 12.44
CA PHE A 567 -44.44 -21.26 11.28
C PHE A 567 -42.99 -21.77 11.29
N ARG A 568 -42.22 -21.49 12.34
CA ARG A 568 -40.79 -21.83 12.41
C ARG A 568 -40.50 -23.31 12.61
N PHE A 569 -41.51 -24.10 13.01
CA PHE A 569 -41.34 -25.54 13.14
C PHE A 569 -41.06 -26.19 11.78
N LEU A 570 -41.70 -25.70 10.70
CA LEU A 570 -41.46 -26.18 9.32
C LEU A 570 -40.01 -25.93 8.88
N ASP A 571 -39.48 -24.74 9.14
CA ASP A 571 -38.07 -24.41 8.85
C ASP A 571 -37.10 -25.35 9.59
N THR A 572 -37.46 -25.73 10.82
CA THR A 572 -36.64 -26.60 11.67
C THR A 572 -36.62 -28.04 11.12
N PHE A 573 -37.77 -28.55 10.66
CA PHE A 573 -37.86 -29.84 9.96
C PHE A 573 -37.10 -29.81 8.62
N GLN A 574 -37.26 -28.74 7.83
CA GLN A 574 -36.55 -28.58 6.56
C GLN A 574 -35.04 -28.53 6.75
N THR A 575 -34.56 -27.88 7.82
CA THR A 575 -33.13 -27.87 8.17
C THR A 575 -32.61 -29.29 8.46
N GLY A 576 -33.38 -30.09 9.21
CA GLY A 576 -33.04 -31.50 9.45
C GLY A 576 -33.00 -32.33 8.15
N TRP A 577 -33.96 -32.11 7.24
CA TRP A 577 -34.00 -32.76 5.94
C TRP A 577 -32.79 -32.39 5.05
N ASN A 578 -32.39 -31.11 5.03
CA ASN A 578 -31.24 -30.67 4.27
C ASN A 578 -29.93 -31.29 4.76
N VAL A 579 -29.78 -31.44 6.09
CA VAL A 579 -28.64 -32.15 6.70
C VAL A 579 -28.61 -33.62 6.25
N TYR A 580 -29.77 -34.25 6.15
CA TYR A 580 -29.88 -35.64 5.67
C TYR A 580 -29.49 -35.80 4.20
N VAL A 581 -29.87 -34.85 3.33
CA VAL A 581 -29.60 -34.92 1.88
C VAL A 581 -28.15 -34.56 1.52
N ALA A 582 -27.50 -33.68 2.28
CA ALA A 582 -26.20 -33.10 1.92
C ALA A 582 -24.99 -34.04 2.11
N GLN A 583 -25.10 -35.17 2.82
CA GLN A 583 -23.96 -36.03 3.13
C GLN A 583 -24.19 -37.49 2.70
N GLY A 584 -23.26 -38.02 1.90
CA GLY A 584 -23.30 -39.39 1.40
C GLY A 584 -22.92 -40.46 2.43
N ASP A 585 -22.01 -40.14 3.36
CA ASP A 585 -21.62 -41.02 4.47
C ASP A 585 -22.09 -40.43 5.80
N LYS A 586 -22.91 -41.16 6.56
CA LYS A 586 -23.69 -40.61 7.68
C LYS A 586 -23.05 -40.95 9.01
N SER A 587 -22.14 -40.09 9.47
CA SER A 587 -21.50 -40.23 10.78
C SER A 587 -22.48 -40.02 11.94
N LEU A 588 -22.16 -40.56 13.12
CA LEU A 588 -23.02 -40.52 14.32
C LEU A 588 -23.49 -39.10 14.71
N ASP A 589 -22.63 -38.10 14.57
CA ASP A 589 -22.95 -36.70 14.87
C ASP A 589 -24.00 -36.09 13.93
N VAL A 590 -24.08 -36.58 12.69
CA VAL A 590 -25.07 -36.13 11.69
C VAL A 590 -26.44 -36.69 12.05
N TRP A 591 -26.52 -37.97 12.43
CA TRP A 591 -27.75 -38.57 12.91
C TRP A 591 -28.27 -37.91 14.19
N LEU A 592 -27.39 -37.64 15.15
CA LEU A 592 -27.75 -36.93 16.37
C LEU A 592 -28.21 -35.49 16.09
N GLU A 593 -27.65 -34.81 15.07
CA GLU A 593 -28.11 -33.48 14.66
C GLU A 593 -29.51 -33.53 14.04
N ILE A 594 -29.81 -34.54 13.21
CA ILE A 594 -31.16 -34.74 12.64
C ILE A 594 -32.19 -34.97 13.75
N VAL A 595 -31.87 -35.81 14.74
CA VAL A 595 -32.73 -36.06 15.90
C VAL A 595 -32.96 -34.76 16.68
N SER A 596 -31.90 -33.99 16.93
CA SER A 596 -32.00 -32.70 17.61
C SER A 596 -32.94 -31.73 16.89
N LYS A 597 -32.80 -31.56 15.56
CA LYS A 597 -33.71 -30.71 14.77
C LYS A 597 -35.15 -31.21 14.80
N THR A 598 -35.36 -32.52 14.74
CA THR A 598 -36.69 -33.13 14.80
C THR A 598 -37.38 -32.83 16.13
N CYS A 599 -36.67 -32.99 17.26
CA CYS A 599 -37.20 -32.67 18.59
C CYS A 599 -37.55 -31.19 18.75
N PHE A 600 -36.70 -30.27 18.26
CA PHE A 600 -37.02 -28.84 18.25
C PHE A 600 -38.23 -28.50 17.36
N GLY A 601 -38.38 -29.19 16.22
CA GLY A 601 -39.56 -29.07 15.36
C GLY A 601 -40.85 -29.50 16.07
N MET A 602 -40.81 -30.65 16.77
CA MET A 602 -41.96 -31.14 17.56
C MET A 602 -42.33 -30.17 18.69
N PHE A 603 -41.35 -29.65 19.43
CA PHE A 603 -41.58 -28.60 20.43
C PHE A 603 -42.28 -27.38 19.82
N GLY A 604 -41.75 -26.86 18.70
CA GLY A 604 -42.34 -25.70 18.02
C GLY A 604 -43.77 -25.96 17.54
N MET A 605 -44.06 -27.16 17.04
CA MET A 605 -45.41 -27.57 16.62
C MET A 605 -46.39 -27.55 17.81
N MET A 606 -46.00 -28.11 18.96
CA MET A 606 -46.86 -28.19 20.15
C MET A 606 -47.09 -26.81 20.80
N GLU A 607 -46.08 -25.93 20.81
CA GLU A 607 -46.27 -24.52 21.24
C GLU A 607 -47.20 -23.76 20.29
N THR A 608 -47.14 -24.06 18.99
CA THR A 608 -47.96 -23.39 17.97
C THR A 608 -49.44 -23.76 18.11
N VAL A 609 -49.71 -25.05 18.30
CA VAL A 609 -51.07 -25.58 18.45
C VAL A 609 -51.75 -25.04 19.72
N THR A 610 -50.99 -24.72 20.76
CA THR A 610 -51.50 -24.17 22.03
C THR A 610 -51.58 -22.64 22.07
N LEU A 611 -51.22 -21.94 20.99
CA LEU A 611 -51.12 -20.48 20.95
C LEU A 611 -52.46 -19.76 21.14
N LEU A 612 -53.53 -20.29 20.54
CA LEU A 612 -54.88 -19.67 20.63
C LEU A 612 -55.43 -19.73 22.06
N ASP A 613 -55.18 -20.82 22.78
CA ASP A 613 -55.57 -20.99 24.18
C ASP A 613 -54.80 -20.03 25.09
N LEU A 614 -53.51 -19.79 24.79
CA LEU A 614 -52.66 -18.84 25.51
C LEU A 614 -53.09 -17.38 25.36
N CYS A 615 -53.79 -17.04 24.27
CA CYS A 615 -54.30 -15.68 24.04
C CYS A 615 -55.49 -15.36 24.96
N GLY A 616 -56.07 -16.37 25.64
CA GLY A 616 -57.11 -16.16 26.65
C GLY A 616 -58.43 -15.65 26.09
N ILE A 617 -58.70 -15.86 24.80
CA ILE A 617 -59.96 -15.46 24.16
C ILE A 617 -61.00 -16.56 24.45
N ASP A 618 -61.97 -16.26 25.31
CA ASP A 618 -62.88 -17.27 25.89
C ASP A 618 -63.70 -18.06 24.84
N ASN A 619 -63.92 -17.49 23.65
CA ASN A 619 -64.67 -18.13 22.56
C ASN A 619 -63.80 -18.85 21.51
N LEU A 620 -62.47 -18.87 21.67
CA LEU A 620 -61.52 -19.46 20.71
C LEU A 620 -60.61 -20.53 21.34
N ARG A 621 -60.92 -21.00 22.56
CA ARG A 621 -60.16 -22.08 23.20
C ARG A 621 -60.41 -23.42 22.52
N ILE A 622 -59.35 -24.07 22.07
CA ILE A 622 -59.34 -25.35 21.37
C ILE A 622 -59.19 -26.52 22.35
N PHE A 623 -58.34 -26.39 23.38
CA PHE A 623 -58.09 -27.46 24.34
C PHE A 623 -58.69 -27.17 25.72
N SER A 624 -59.07 -28.24 26.44
CA SER A 624 -59.43 -28.12 27.86
C SER A 624 -58.19 -27.72 28.68
N PRO A 625 -58.34 -27.04 29.85
CA PRO A 625 -57.21 -26.64 30.68
C PRO A 625 -56.28 -27.79 31.09
N GLU A 626 -56.83 -28.99 31.26
CA GLU A 626 -56.06 -30.21 31.55
C GLU A 626 -55.27 -30.67 30.33
N LYS A 627 -55.90 -30.69 29.15
CA LYS A 627 -55.24 -31.10 27.90
C LYS A 627 -54.17 -30.10 27.47
N PHE A 628 -54.40 -28.81 27.73
CA PHE A 628 -53.41 -27.75 27.54
C PHE A 628 -52.15 -27.99 28.36
N LYS A 629 -52.29 -28.29 29.67
CA LYS A 629 -51.16 -28.57 30.55
C LYS A 629 -50.38 -29.81 30.10
N GLU A 630 -51.08 -30.85 29.64
CA GLU A 630 -50.44 -32.05 29.10
C GLU A 630 -49.63 -31.73 27.84
N ILE A 631 -50.19 -30.96 26.90
CA ILE A 631 -49.48 -30.58 25.66
C ILE A 631 -48.27 -29.69 25.99
N ASP A 632 -48.40 -28.73 26.90
CA ASP A 632 -47.28 -27.88 27.34
C ASP A 632 -46.18 -28.74 28.01
N TYR A 633 -46.54 -29.67 28.89
CA TYR A 633 -45.59 -30.60 29.51
C TYR A 633 -44.81 -31.44 28.47
N GLN A 634 -45.52 -32.06 27.53
CA GLN A 634 -44.89 -32.84 26.45
C GLN A 634 -44.00 -31.96 25.55
N SER A 635 -44.41 -30.72 25.29
CA SER A 635 -43.59 -29.76 24.52
C SER A 635 -42.25 -29.50 25.21
N GLN A 636 -42.24 -29.31 26.54
CA GLN A 636 -41.02 -29.09 27.31
C GLN A 636 -40.08 -30.32 27.29
N LEU A 637 -40.64 -31.54 27.24
CA LEU A 637 -39.85 -32.77 27.09
C LEU A 637 -39.15 -32.83 25.72
N PHE A 638 -39.85 -32.50 24.64
CA PHE A 638 -39.24 -32.42 23.31
C PHE A 638 -38.16 -31.33 23.24
N TRP A 639 -38.37 -30.20 23.91
CA TRP A 639 -37.36 -29.15 24.00
C TRP A 639 -36.10 -29.64 24.72
N PHE A 640 -36.26 -30.31 25.87
CA PHE A 640 -35.16 -30.90 26.61
C PHE A 640 -34.41 -31.95 25.78
N ALA A 641 -35.11 -32.85 25.10
CA ALA A 641 -34.52 -33.88 24.25
C ALA A 641 -33.72 -33.28 23.08
N GLY A 642 -34.22 -32.19 22.48
CA GLY A 642 -33.52 -31.45 21.43
C GLY A 642 -32.21 -30.82 21.92
N LEU A 643 -32.22 -30.20 23.10
CA LEU A 643 -31.02 -29.62 23.72
C LEU A 643 -29.99 -30.70 24.11
N TYR A 644 -30.45 -31.78 24.74
CA TYR A 644 -29.58 -32.88 25.15
C TYR A 644 -28.83 -33.50 23.96
N THR A 645 -29.54 -33.75 22.87
CA THR A 645 -28.93 -34.28 21.64
C THR A 645 -28.00 -33.27 20.97
N SER A 646 -28.32 -31.97 20.98
CA SER A 646 -27.42 -30.90 20.49
C SER A 646 -26.11 -30.81 21.28
N VAL A 647 -26.17 -30.98 22.60
CA VAL A 647 -25.00 -31.05 23.49
C VAL A 647 -24.11 -32.23 23.11
N LEU A 648 -24.70 -33.42 22.91
CA LEU A 648 -23.95 -34.61 22.49
C LEU A 648 -23.24 -34.42 21.14
N VAL A 649 -23.92 -33.84 20.15
CA VAL A 649 -23.31 -33.50 18.84
C VAL A 649 -22.11 -32.59 19.03
N THR A 650 -22.27 -31.54 19.83
CA THR A 650 -21.23 -30.54 20.05
C THR A 650 -20.01 -31.14 20.76
N VAL A 651 -20.22 -32.01 21.74
CA VAL A 651 -19.13 -32.75 22.42
C VAL A 651 -18.39 -33.67 21.46
N ILE A 652 -19.10 -34.43 20.60
CA ILE A 652 -18.47 -35.29 19.59
C ILE A 652 -17.64 -34.47 18.60
N ARG A 653 -18.15 -33.32 18.14
CA ARG A 653 -17.44 -32.40 17.24
C ARG A 653 -16.19 -31.80 17.88
N LEU A 654 -16.28 -31.36 19.14
CA LEU A 654 -15.13 -30.88 19.91
C LEU A 654 -14.07 -31.96 20.08
N TYR A 655 -14.49 -33.18 20.42
CA TYR A 655 -13.58 -34.32 20.54
C TYR A 655 -12.85 -34.61 19.23
N ARG A 656 -13.55 -34.64 18.08
CA ARG A 656 -12.92 -34.83 16.77
C ARG A 656 -11.97 -33.69 16.39
N LEU A 657 -12.34 -32.45 16.70
CA LEU A 657 -11.51 -31.28 16.42
C LEU A 657 -10.17 -31.34 17.17
N VAL A 658 -10.21 -31.77 18.44
CA VAL A 658 -9.01 -31.92 19.28
C VAL A 658 -8.22 -33.19 18.92
N SER A 659 -8.90 -34.26 18.53
CA SER A 659 -8.29 -35.56 18.23
C SER A 659 -7.70 -35.68 16.82
N SER A 660 -7.88 -34.68 15.96
CA SER A 660 -7.32 -34.67 14.59
C SER A 660 -5.90 -34.09 14.60
N PRO A 661 -4.81 -34.90 14.48
CA PRO A 661 -3.45 -34.37 14.48
C PRO A 661 -3.16 -33.52 13.22
N PRO A 662 -2.19 -32.59 13.27
CA PRO A 662 -1.68 -31.95 12.06
C PRO A 662 -1.14 -33.03 11.12
N ALA A 663 -1.53 -33.00 9.85
CA ALA A 663 -1.23 -34.04 8.86
C ALA A 663 0.25 -34.47 8.93
N ALA A 664 0.50 -35.76 9.14
CA ALA A 664 1.86 -36.28 9.16
C ALA A 664 2.43 -36.25 7.74
N VAL A 665 3.51 -35.47 7.53
CA VAL A 665 4.30 -35.52 6.30
C VAL A 665 4.92 -36.93 6.19
N THR A 666 4.27 -37.83 5.47
CA THR A 666 4.86 -39.12 5.09
C THR A 666 5.98 -38.88 4.07
N ARG A 667 7.01 -39.76 4.09
CA ARG A 667 8.22 -39.67 3.23
C ARG A 667 7.92 -39.45 1.73
N GLN A 668 6.74 -39.80 1.24
CA GLN A 668 6.31 -39.62 -0.15
C GLN A 668 5.85 -38.19 -0.51
N SER A 669 5.38 -37.39 0.46
CA SER A 669 4.78 -36.06 0.22
C SER A 669 5.78 -34.92 -0.03
N VAL A 670 7.07 -35.24 -0.18
CA VAL A 670 8.13 -34.30 -0.59
C VAL A 670 8.49 -34.48 -2.07
N SER A 671 7.95 -35.50 -2.75
CA SER A 671 8.21 -35.75 -4.19
C SER A 671 7.20 -35.10 -5.15
N THR A 672 6.13 -34.51 -4.64
CA THR A 672 5.01 -34.01 -5.46
C THR A 672 4.69 -32.55 -5.12
N THR A 673 5.60 -31.63 -5.48
CA THR A 673 5.23 -30.22 -5.71
C THR A 673 6.27 -29.55 -6.63
N SER A 674 6.34 -30.02 -7.88
CA SER A 674 6.57 -29.25 -9.11
C SER A 674 6.87 -30.21 -10.26
N THR A 675 5.88 -31.02 -10.64
CA THR A 675 5.85 -31.69 -11.95
C THR A 675 4.97 -30.87 -12.88
N GLU A 676 5.57 -29.86 -13.49
CA GLU A 676 5.18 -29.36 -14.82
C GLU A 676 6.51 -29.12 -15.55
N ASN A 677 6.92 -30.15 -16.33
CA ASN A 677 7.95 -30.22 -17.39
C ASN A 677 8.68 -31.57 -17.47
N THR A 678 8.04 -32.67 -17.07
CA THR A 678 8.48 -34.03 -17.43
C THR A 678 7.71 -34.52 -18.66
N ALA A 679 8.05 -33.96 -19.83
CA ALA A 679 7.78 -34.57 -21.13
C ALA A 679 8.96 -34.45 -22.11
N GLU A 680 9.99 -33.65 -21.80
CA GLU A 680 11.18 -33.49 -22.67
C GLU A 680 12.50 -34.04 -22.08
N LEU A 681 12.48 -34.67 -20.91
CA LEU A 681 13.70 -35.19 -20.25
C LEU A 681 13.81 -36.71 -20.22
N VAL A 682 12.85 -37.45 -20.77
CA VAL A 682 12.89 -38.93 -20.85
C VAL A 682 13.67 -39.43 -22.10
N SER A 683 14.10 -38.52 -22.99
CA SER A 683 14.93 -38.86 -24.16
C SER A 683 16.43 -38.67 -23.95
N ALA A 684 16.89 -38.21 -22.77
CA ALA A 684 18.30 -37.91 -22.52
C ALA A 684 19.03 -38.91 -21.58
N GLU A 685 18.35 -39.93 -21.05
CA GLU A 685 18.95 -40.91 -20.12
C GLU A 685 19.32 -42.26 -20.76
N LYS A 686 19.60 -42.28 -22.08
CA LYS A 686 20.13 -43.47 -22.76
C LYS A 686 21.53 -43.35 -23.34
N GLU A 687 22.17 -42.20 -23.26
CA GLU A 687 23.56 -42.03 -23.71
C GLU A 687 24.34 -41.22 -22.69
N THR A 688 25.01 -41.89 -21.76
CA THR A 688 26.32 -41.51 -21.19
C THR A 688 26.72 -42.52 -20.11
N SER A 689 26.98 -43.74 -20.55
CA SER A 689 27.93 -44.63 -19.88
C SER A 689 29.35 -44.16 -20.21
N ALA A 690 29.99 -43.40 -19.32
CA ALA A 690 31.45 -43.44 -19.05
C ALA A 690 31.93 -42.26 -18.19
N ALA A 691 32.90 -42.56 -17.31
CA ALA A 691 33.87 -41.66 -16.64
C ALA A 691 33.48 -41.13 -15.23
N PRO A 692 34.46 -40.87 -14.33
CA PRO A 692 34.52 -41.56 -13.03
C PRO A 692 34.25 -40.67 -11.81
N LEU A 693 34.08 -41.35 -10.68
CA LEU A 693 33.99 -40.89 -9.29
C LEU A 693 34.80 -39.61 -9.00
N SER A 694 34.11 -38.51 -8.70
CA SER A 694 34.68 -37.38 -7.95
C SER A 694 34.14 -37.41 -6.52
N GLU A 695 35.04 -37.55 -5.55
CA GLU A 695 34.74 -37.36 -4.12
C GLU A 695 34.13 -35.97 -3.89
N LYS A 696 32.81 -35.91 -3.66
CA LYS A 696 32.18 -34.70 -3.13
C LYS A 696 32.56 -34.56 -1.67
N SER A 697 32.98 -33.37 -1.26
CA SER A 697 33.43 -33.15 0.11
C SER A 697 32.27 -33.44 1.09
N PRO A 698 32.52 -34.10 2.24
CA PRO A 698 31.49 -34.41 3.24
C PRO A 698 30.68 -33.20 3.73
N LYS A 699 31.24 -32.00 3.55
CA LYS A 699 30.66 -30.73 3.97
C LYS A 699 29.50 -30.28 3.07
N GLU A 700 29.57 -30.54 1.76
CA GLU A 700 28.49 -30.17 0.83
C GLU A 700 27.24 -31.05 1.00
N GLU A 701 27.41 -32.35 1.30
CA GLU A 701 26.29 -33.23 1.63
C GLU A 701 25.63 -32.84 2.95
N LEU A 702 26.42 -32.48 3.97
CA LEU A 702 25.90 -32.00 5.25
C LEU A 702 25.13 -30.69 5.11
N ASP A 703 25.61 -29.74 4.31
CA ASP A 703 24.91 -28.47 4.09
C ASP A 703 23.61 -28.66 3.30
N LYS A 704 23.58 -29.59 2.33
CA LYS A 704 22.35 -29.97 1.61
C LYS A 704 21.31 -30.60 2.53
N GLU A 705 21.75 -31.51 3.40
CA GLU A 705 20.84 -32.15 4.36
C GLU A 705 20.37 -31.14 5.43
N ARG A 706 21.21 -30.17 5.80
CA ARG A 706 20.83 -29.08 6.72
C ARG A 706 19.76 -28.17 6.13
N GLU A 707 19.87 -27.78 4.86
CA GLU A 707 18.84 -27.00 4.17
C GLU A 707 17.53 -27.79 4.00
N ARG A 708 17.62 -29.09 3.67
CA ARG A 708 16.46 -29.98 3.62
C ARG A 708 15.75 -30.06 4.98
N LEU A 709 16.50 -30.23 6.07
CA LEU A 709 15.95 -30.26 7.43
C LEU A 709 15.31 -28.91 7.82
N LYS A 710 15.89 -27.78 7.45
CA LYS A 710 15.28 -26.45 7.65
C LYS A 710 13.97 -26.30 6.89
N GLY A 711 13.88 -26.79 5.65
CA GLY A 711 12.65 -26.83 4.86
C GLY A 711 11.54 -27.65 5.51
N ILE A 712 11.89 -28.82 6.07
CA ILE A 712 10.93 -29.68 6.80
C ILE A 712 10.44 -28.99 8.09
N VAL A 713 11.35 -28.34 8.83
CA VAL A 713 11.00 -27.63 10.08
C VAL A 713 10.09 -26.43 9.81
N THR A 714 10.33 -25.68 8.74
CA THR A 714 9.50 -24.52 8.36
C THR A 714 8.11 -24.96 7.89
N LYS A 715 8.00 -26.01 7.07
CA LYS A 715 6.70 -26.58 6.66
C LYS A 715 5.89 -27.07 7.86
N ARG A 716 6.50 -27.83 8.77
CA ARG A 716 5.86 -28.29 10.03
C ARG A 716 5.40 -27.14 10.92
N LYS A 717 6.18 -26.05 11.00
CA LYS A 717 5.77 -24.84 11.75
C LYS A 717 4.57 -24.15 11.12
N ALA A 718 4.48 -24.08 9.79
CA ALA A 718 3.36 -23.49 9.08
C ALA A 718 2.07 -24.32 9.26
N GLU A 719 2.15 -25.63 9.09
CA GLU A 719 1.03 -26.57 9.29
C GLU A 719 0.52 -26.52 10.74
N ARG A 720 1.42 -26.49 11.73
CA ARG A 720 1.05 -26.34 13.15
C ARG A 720 0.36 -25.01 13.45
N ARG A 721 0.79 -23.90 12.83
CA ARG A 721 0.13 -22.59 12.97
C ARG A 721 -1.26 -22.59 12.35
N ALA A 722 -1.43 -23.21 11.18
CA ALA A 722 -2.74 -23.34 10.52
C ALA A 722 -3.71 -24.19 11.36
N TRP A 723 -3.23 -25.32 11.90
CA TRP A 723 -3.99 -26.18 12.80
C TRP A 723 -4.40 -25.46 14.09
N MET A 724 -3.49 -24.74 14.75
CA MET A 724 -3.80 -23.92 15.92
C MET A 724 -4.84 -22.83 15.61
N LYS A 725 -4.75 -22.19 14.44
CA LYS A 725 -5.74 -21.19 14.00
C LYS A 725 -7.12 -21.82 13.80
N LYS A 726 -7.18 -23.03 13.22
CA LYS A 726 -8.41 -23.80 13.05
C LYS A 726 -9.05 -24.15 14.39
N ILE A 727 -8.27 -24.69 15.34
CA ILE A 727 -8.75 -25.00 16.70
C ILE A 727 -9.27 -23.76 17.41
N ASN A 728 -8.54 -22.64 17.36
CA ASN A 728 -8.99 -21.41 18.04
C ASN A 728 -10.30 -20.86 17.45
N THR A 729 -10.49 -20.98 16.13
CA THR A 729 -11.67 -20.41 15.47
C THR A 729 -12.88 -21.34 15.61
N GLU A 730 -12.76 -22.61 15.23
CA GLU A 730 -13.86 -23.59 15.29
C GLU A 730 -14.18 -24.01 16.73
N GLY A 731 -13.16 -24.16 17.58
CA GLY A 731 -13.32 -24.54 18.98
C GLY A 731 -14.07 -23.48 19.80
N TYR A 732 -13.81 -22.20 19.57
CA TYR A 732 -14.53 -21.12 20.24
C TYR A 732 -16.03 -21.11 19.90
N VAL A 733 -16.37 -21.36 18.62
CA VAL A 733 -17.77 -21.43 18.17
C VAL A 733 -18.50 -22.61 18.82
N LEU A 734 -17.89 -23.79 18.81
CA LEU A 734 -18.48 -24.99 19.41
C LEU A 734 -18.61 -24.86 20.94
N LEU A 735 -17.62 -24.28 21.63
CA LEU A 735 -17.69 -24.05 23.07
C LEU A 735 -18.83 -23.09 23.45
N ARG A 736 -19.01 -22.02 22.66
CA ARG A 736 -20.11 -21.06 22.87
C ARG A 736 -21.48 -21.71 22.70
N ALA A 737 -21.64 -22.58 21.70
CA ALA A 737 -22.87 -23.35 21.48
C ALA A 737 -23.15 -24.31 22.64
N LEU A 738 -22.13 -25.05 23.10
CA LEU A 738 -22.22 -25.96 24.23
C LEU A 738 -22.70 -25.27 25.51
N VAL A 739 -22.08 -24.14 25.87
CA VAL A 739 -22.46 -23.37 27.06
C VAL A 739 -23.89 -22.84 26.95
N SER A 740 -24.29 -22.41 25.76
CA SER A 740 -25.64 -21.90 25.54
C SER A 740 -26.71 -22.99 25.71
N ASP A 741 -26.50 -24.16 25.11
CA ASP A 741 -27.47 -25.26 25.18
C ASP A 741 -27.59 -25.81 26.61
N LEU A 742 -26.47 -25.92 27.34
CA LEU A 742 -26.46 -26.32 28.75
C LEU A 742 -27.23 -25.35 29.65
N LEU A 743 -27.09 -24.04 29.43
CA LEU A 743 -27.85 -23.03 30.16
C LEU A 743 -29.34 -23.05 29.79
N ASP A 744 -29.67 -23.29 28.50
CA ASP A 744 -31.06 -23.36 28.04
C ASP A 744 -31.78 -24.62 28.55
N MET A 745 -31.06 -25.70 28.90
CA MET A 745 -31.65 -26.90 29.52
C MET A 745 -32.28 -26.62 30.88
N LEU A 746 -31.86 -25.57 31.59
CA LEU A 746 -32.41 -25.20 32.90
C LEU A 746 -33.89 -24.79 32.81
N LEU A 747 -34.36 -24.30 31.64
CA LEU A 747 -35.74 -23.85 31.43
C LEU A 747 -36.75 -25.00 31.37
N PRO A 748 -36.61 -26.01 30.49
CA PRO A 748 -37.55 -27.13 30.49
C PRO A 748 -37.45 -27.96 31.77
N THR A 749 -36.26 -28.13 32.38
CA THR A 749 -36.13 -28.91 33.64
C THR A 749 -36.86 -28.28 34.82
N THR A 750 -36.94 -26.94 34.85
CA THR A 750 -37.67 -26.21 35.90
C THR A 750 -39.16 -26.19 35.62
N THR A 751 -39.57 -26.05 34.35
CA THR A 751 -40.98 -26.06 33.93
C THR A 751 -41.65 -27.42 34.13
N VAL A 752 -40.92 -28.51 33.85
CA VAL A 752 -41.35 -29.91 34.04
C VAL A 752 -41.28 -30.32 35.53
N GLY A 753 -40.59 -29.55 36.37
CA GLY A 753 -40.50 -29.76 37.82
C GLY A 753 -39.42 -30.74 38.29
N TRP A 754 -38.49 -31.16 37.41
CA TRP A 754 -37.39 -32.04 37.76
C TRP A 754 -36.33 -31.38 38.65
N ILE A 755 -36.11 -30.07 38.47
CA ILE A 755 -35.17 -29.29 39.28
C ILE A 755 -35.89 -28.02 39.76
N LYS A 756 -35.82 -27.72 41.05
CA LYS A 756 -36.29 -26.45 41.62
C LYS A 756 -35.14 -25.45 41.62
N LEU A 757 -35.18 -24.46 40.75
CA LEU A 757 -34.23 -23.34 40.72
C LEU A 757 -34.94 -22.04 41.09
N ASP A 758 -34.16 -21.10 41.62
CA ASP A 758 -34.63 -19.74 41.84
C ASP A 758 -35.08 -19.10 40.52
N PRO A 759 -36.30 -18.50 40.45
CA PRO A 759 -36.80 -17.87 39.23
C PRO A 759 -35.88 -16.76 38.67
N GLY A 760 -35.11 -16.09 39.54
CA GLY A 760 -34.10 -15.11 39.14
C GLY A 760 -32.94 -15.76 38.40
N LEU A 761 -32.47 -16.92 38.86
CA LEU A 761 -31.41 -17.69 38.21
C LEU A 761 -31.84 -18.24 36.83
N VAL A 762 -33.10 -18.70 36.70
CA VAL A 762 -33.68 -19.11 35.41
C VAL A 762 -33.76 -17.93 34.44
N SER A 763 -34.14 -16.75 34.96
CA SER A 763 -34.23 -15.53 34.16
C SER A 763 -32.85 -15.02 33.73
N LEU A 764 -31.83 -15.20 34.58
CA LEU A 764 -30.44 -14.87 34.27
C LEU A 764 -29.88 -15.81 33.19
N ALA A 765 -30.13 -17.12 33.30
CA ALA A 765 -29.76 -18.09 32.27
C ALA A 765 -30.41 -17.73 30.93
N MET A 766 -31.71 -17.43 30.92
CA MET A 766 -32.44 -16.99 29.73
C MET A 766 -31.87 -15.69 29.12
N PHE A 767 -31.42 -14.74 29.95
CA PHE A 767 -30.80 -13.50 29.48
C PHE A 767 -29.44 -13.78 28.81
N PHE A 768 -28.58 -14.57 29.44
CA PHE A 768 -27.27 -14.92 28.90
C PHE A 768 -27.37 -15.72 27.59
N THR A 769 -28.25 -16.74 27.53
CA THR A 769 -28.43 -17.54 26.31
C THR A 769 -29.03 -16.73 25.16
N THR A 770 -29.87 -15.76 25.46
CA THR A 770 -30.40 -14.83 24.46
C THR A 770 -29.30 -13.95 23.86
N PHE A 771 -28.38 -13.46 24.69
CA PHE A 771 -27.26 -12.64 24.22
C PHE A 771 -26.25 -13.45 23.40
N THR A 772 -25.92 -14.67 23.87
CA THR A 772 -24.97 -15.55 23.16
C THR A 772 -25.50 -15.99 21.80
N THR A 773 -26.76 -16.42 21.73
CA THR A 773 -27.39 -16.86 20.48
C THR A 773 -27.79 -15.69 19.58
N GLY A 774 -28.20 -14.56 20.15
CA GLY A 774 -28.54 -13.34 19.41
C GLY A 774 -27.36 -12.75 18.66
N SER A 775 -26.15 -12.82 19.24
CA SER A 775 -24.93 -12.37 18.55
C SER A 775 -24.57 -13.22 17.33
N ALA A 776 -24.87 -14.52 17.32
CA ALA A 776 -24.64 -15.35 16.13
C ALA A 776 -25.59 -14.99 14.98
N VAL A 777 -26.85 -14.68 15.30
CA VAL A 777 -27.86 -14.20 14.34
C VAL A 777 -27.49 -12.81 13.82
N TRP A 778 -27.03 -11.92 14.71
CA TRP A 778 -26.47 -10.62 14.35
C TRP A 778 -25.34 -10.79 13.33
N ASP A 779 -24.34 -11.63 13.61
CA ASP A 779 -23.23 -11.83 12.67
C ASP A 779 -23.67 -12.40 11.31
N LYS A 780 -24.69 -13.29 11.29
CA LYS A 780 -25.27 -13.82 10.04
C LYS A 780 -25.92 -12.72 9.21
N VAL A 781 -26.80 -11.93 9.80
CA VAL A 781 -27.48 -10.80 9.12
C VAL A 781 -26.44 -9.81 8.58
N GLY A 782 -25.35 -9.61 9.31
CA GLY A 782 -24.24 -8.75 8.87
C GLY A 782 -23.54 -9.28 7.61
N ARG A 783 -23.31 -10.60 7.52
CA ARG A 783 -22.73 -11.23 6.32
C ARG A 783 -23.68 -11.18 5.13
N ASP A 784 -24.96 -11.43 5.35
CA ASP A 784 -25.97 -11.42 4.28
C ASP A 784 -26.15 -10.00 3.70
N LEU A 785 -26.06 -8.96 4.54
CA LEU A 785 -26.03 -7.56 4.10
C LEU A 785 -24.75 -7.20 3.33
N GLN A 786 -23.60 -7.79 3.69
CA GLN A 786 -22.35 -7.59 2.96
C GLN A 786 -22.37 -8.27 1.59
N MET A 787 -22.92 -9.49 1.49
CA MET A 787 -23.07 -10.19 0.20
C MET A 787 -24.09 -9.53 -0.72
N LYS A 788 -25.14 -8.87 -0.20
CA LYS A 788 -26.07 -8.09 -1.03
C LYS A 788 -25.50 -6.75 -1.52
N LYS A 789 -24.43 -6.26 -0.88
CA LYS A 789 -23.73 -5.02 -1.25
C LYS A 789 -22.55 -5.25 -2.20
N GLN A 790 -22.07 -6.49 -2.30
CA GLN A 790 -21.11 -6.97 -3.30
C GLN A 790 -21.88 -7.42 -4.54
#